data_AF-A0A3S8W905-F1
#
_entry.id   AF-A0A3S8W905-F1
#
_cell.length_a   1.000
_cell.length_b   1.000
_cell.length_c   1.000
_cell.angle_alpha   90.00
_cell.angle_beta   90.00
_cell.angle_gamma   90.00
#
_symmetry.space_group_name_H-M   'P 1'
#
loop_
_entity.id
_entity.type
_entity.pdbx_description
1 polymer ?
#
loop_
_entity_poly.entity_id
_entity_poly.type
_entity_poly.pdbx_seq_one_letter_code
_entity_poly.pdbx_strand_id
1 'polypeptide(L)'
;MSERQCQRPGCTGSYEDVGGGELYCDTCGLAPVVAPNGLVGSPPTGVTGGGKGARGSSSSSARSSAGSSRSSRSSRSSRSQSSRRSVSGRLSRSLSGGSTSRSVSVRSSGSSASSSGRGRLGVGLVTVPDVPRPDPRGAVQENPEVPERKRFCSRSDCGAPVGRARGDRPGRTEGFCTKCGHPYSFVPKLNPGDIVHGQYEVVGCLAHGGLGWVYLAIDRAVSDRWVVLKGLLDTGDQDAMAAAISERRFLAEIEHANIVRIYNFVEHLDQRTGSMDGYIVMEYVGGKSLKEIANGRRTADGRRDPLPVEQACAYGIEALEALGHLHSRNLLYCDFKVDNAIQTEGQLKVIDMGAVRRMDDDESAIYGTVGYQAPEVAEVGPSVASDLYTVARTLAVLTFDFQGYTNVFVDSLPDPDNIEVFRQYESFYRLLVRATDPDPARRFASAQEMAEQLTGVLREVVALQTGKPRPSLSTLFGPEVKVTDTELFAELTDDVSRLGVRPLAPKGSGGHRESLPAPPAAIVRPLDSAATALALPVPRVDPDDPNAGFLAGLMTSAPAELIAALGAAPADSVELRLRGLRARLAMGELTAAADTLADLEHRHPDDWRVVWYRGVAALVTGDFESAALSFDAVYDAFPGEAAPKLALGVCAEVLGQLDNAAEYYRLVWTTDPSYVSAAFGLARVRLAADDRAGAVRTLESVPESSIHYTAARVAAVRARLRRRLEAPEAAPGASAGAAFLDDLMASAGQLEALAGFGLDAVRRERLATEVLGTALDWVLSGRHSRHVSAPPATAGTRTVLLGSDLDERGLRFGLERSYRTLARLAQGGEERIELVERANRFRPRTWV
;
A
#
# COMPACT_ATOMS: atom_id res chain seq x y z
N MET A 1 -46.40 43.09 24.72
CA MET A 1 -46.68 42.89 23.27
C MET A 1 -47.74 41.82 23.16
N SER A 2 -48.68 41.89 22.23
CA SER A 2 -49.72 40.86 22.11
C SER A 2 -49.18 39.61 21.43
N GLU A 3 -49.25 38.47 22.12
CA GLU A 3 -49.05 37.15 21.54
C GLU A 3 -50.03 36.96 20.36
N ARG A 4 -49.50 36.65 19.17
CA ARG A 4 -50.34 36.46 17.97
C ARG A 4 -50.65 34.97 17.85
N GLN A 5 -51.90 34.55 17.98
CA GLN A 5 -52.27 33.15 17.78
C GLN A 5 -51.90 32.63 16.39
N CYS A 6 -51.58 31.33 16.32
CA CYS A 6 -51.21 30.63 15.11
C CYS A 6 -52.39 30.60 14.14
N GLN A 7 -52.13 30.91 12.86
CA GLN A 7 -53.16 30.93 11.82
C GLN A 7 -53.27 29.61 11.05
N ARG A 8 -52.73 28.51 11.62
CA ARG A 8 -52.80 27.17 11.03
C ARG A 8 -54.02 26.42 11.59
N PRO A 9 -54.88 25.82 10.75
CA PRO A 9 -55.97 24.97 11.22
C PRO A 9 -55.49 23.89 12.20
N GLY A 10 -56.18 23.75 13.34
CA GLY A 10 -55.83 22.79 14.39
C GLY A 10 -54.65 23.18 15.31
N CYS A 11 -53.95 24.29 15.06
CA CYS A 11 -52.85 24.73 15.94
C CYS A 11 -53.34 25.73 17.00
N THR A 12 -53.25 25.38 18.28
CA THR A 12 -53.65 26.23 19.42
C THR A 12 -52.60 27.26 19.85
N GLY A 13 -51.42 27.25 19.23
CA GLY A 13 -50.25 28.01 19.68
C GLY A 13 -50.28 29.51 19.38
N SER A 14 -49.21 30.20 19.80
CA SER A 14 -48.91 31.61 19.51
C SER A 14 -47.59 31.76 18.73
N TYR A 15 -47.38 32.88 18.05
CA TYR A 15 -46.14 33.26 17.39
C TYR A 15 -45.25 34.06 18.36
N GLU A 16 -44.09 33.49 18.72
CA GLU A 16 -43.04 34.10 19.54
C GLU A 16 -41.89 34.60 18.65
N ASP A 17 -41.16 35.65 19.08
CA ASP A 17 -39.89 36.04 18.44
C ASP A 17 -38.79 35.08 18.89
N VAL A 18 -38.14 34.40 17.95
CA VAL A 18 -37.14 33.36 18.24
C VAL A 18 -35.70 33.87 18.24
N GLY A 19 -35.51 35.19 18.13
CA GLY A 19 -34.24 35.88 17.98
C GLY A 19 -34.01 36.31 16.52
N GLY A 20 -33.56 37.55 16.33
CA GLY A 20 -33.32 38.15 15.01
C GLY A 20 -34.52 38.92 14.42
N GLY A 21 -35.67 38.97 15.12
CA GLY A 21 -36.89 39.62 14.63
C GLY A 21 -37.79 38.69 13.80
N GLU A 22 -37.51 37.39 13.79
CA GLU A 22 -38.32 36.38 13.11
C GLU A 22 -39.31 35.73 14.08
N LEU A 23 -40.59 35.69 13.69
CA LEU A 23 -41.68 35.11 14.46
C LEU A 23 -41.94 33.65 14.06
N TYR A 24 -42.06 32.73 15.02
CA TYR A 24 -42.44 31.33 14.78
C TYR A 24 -43.41 30.81 15.84
N CYS A 25 -44.23 29.83 15.47
CA CYS A 25 -45.24 29.30 16.39
C CYS A 25 -44.65 28.41 17.50
N ASP A 26 -44.98 28.72 18.75
CA ASP A 26 -44.65 27.95 19.94
C ASP A 26 -45.12 26.48 19.91
N THR A 27 -46.13 26.15 19.10
CA THR A 27 -46.75 24.82 19.04
C THR A 27 -46.34 24.10 17.76
N CYS A 28 -46.73 24.61 16.58
CA CYS A 28 -46.43 23.95 15.30
C CYS A 28 -45.08 24.36 14.67
N GLY A 29 -44.30 25.27 15.26
CA GLY A 29 -42.96 25.63 14.78
C GLY A 29 -42.87 26.39 13.45
N LEU A 30 -44.00 26.74 12.83
CA LEU A 30 -44.05 27.44 11.53
C LEU A 30 -44.03 28.97 11.71
N ALA A 31 -43.42 29.66 10.76
CA ALA A 31 -43.48 31.12 10.64
C ALA A 31 -44.91 31.60 10.25
N PRO A 32 -45.27 32.87 10.51
CA PRO A 32 -46.50 33.47 10.00
C PRO A 32 -46.45 33.57 8.48
N VAL A 33 -47.59 33.38 7.81
CA VAL A 33 -47.70 33.58 6.37
C VAL A 33 -47.77 35.08 6.12
N VAL A 34 -46.72 35.67 5.54
CA VAL A 34 -46.64 37.11 5.26
C VAL A 34 -46.91 37.36 3.78
N ALA A 35 -47.88 38.23 3.48
CA ALA A 35 -48.16 38.67 2.11
C ALA A 35 -47.07 39.66 1.62
N PRO A 36 -46.92 39.89 0.30
CA PRO A 36 -45.84 40.72 -0.27
C PRO A 36 -45.76 42.17 0.23
N ASN A 37 -46.79 42.64 0.95
CA ASN A 37 -46.91 43.96 1.57
C ASN A 37 -46.62 43.96 3.09
N GLY A 38 -46.04 42.89 3.64
CA GLY A 38 -45.59 42.82 5.04
C GLY A 38 -46.68 42.54 6.08
N LEU A 39 -47.93 42.31 5.65
CA LEU A 39 -49.04 41.95 6.53
C LEU A 39 -49.22 40.43 6.59
N VAL A 40 -49.62 39.92 7.76
CA VAL A 40 -49.90 38.49 7.95
C VAL A 40 -51.22 38.14 7.28
N GLY A 41 -51.23 37.14 6.39
CA GLY A 41 -52.37 36.78 5.55
C GLY A 41 -52.77 35.31 5.65
N SER A 42 -54.06 35.03 5.48
CA SER A 42 -54.62 33.68 5.43
C SER A 42 -54.10 32.88 4.22
N PRO A 43 -54.01 31.54 4.29
CA PRO A 43 -53.36 30.72 3.28
C PRO A 43 -54.17 30.64 1.96
N PRO A 44 -53.53 30.77 0.78
CA PRO A 44 -54.13 30.44 -0.51
C PRO A 44 -54.09 28.94 -0.78
N THR A 45 -55.15 28.40 -1.38
CA THR A 45 -55.28 26.98 -1.76
C THR A 45 -54.93 26.74 -3.24
N GLY A 46 -53.69 26.28 -3.49
CA GLY A 46 -53.35 25.42 -4.64
C GLY A 46 -53.16 26.01 -6.05
N VAL A 47 -52.49 25.21 -6.89
CA VAL A 47 -52.54 25.13 -8.37
C VAL A 47 -51.89 26.25 -9.22
N THR A 48 -50.66 25.95 -9.67
CA THR A 48 -49.99 26.27 -10.96
C THR A 48 -50.07 27.66 -11.64
N GLY A 49 -48.91 28.12 -12.17
CA GLY A 49 -48.87 29.09 -13.29
C GLY A 49 -47.48 29.71 -13.53
N GLY A 50 -46.91 29.53 -14.73
CA GLY A 50 -45.61 30.12 -15.11
C GLY A 50 -45.72 31.23 -16.16
N GLY A 51 -44.73 32.14 -16.24
CA GLY A 51 -44.72 33.24 -17.23
C GLY A 51 -43.38 33.98 -17.35
N LYS A 52 -43.07 34.48 -18.55
CA LYS A 52 -41.85 35.26 -18.91
C LYS A 52 -42.17 36.77 -18.91
N GLY A 53 -41.21 37.67 -18.63
CA GLY A 53 -41.49 39.13 -18.59
C GLY A 53 -40.28 40.09 -18.56
N ALA A 54 -39.59 40.26 -19.69
CA ALA A 54 -38.35 41.02 -19.90
C ALA A 54 -38.33 42.55 -19.61
N ARG A 55 -37.12 43.08 -19.31
CA ARG A 55 -36.62 44.50 -19.49
C ARG A 55 -37.26 45.59 -18.58
N GLY A 56 -36.60 46.71 -18.21
CA GLY A 56 -35.19 47.12 -18.31
C GLY A 56 -34.99 48.63 -18.58
N SER A 57 -34.11 49.31 -17.82
CA SER A 57 -33.22 50.46 -18.21
C SER A 57 -32.56 51.03 -16.92
N SER A 58 -31.23 51.09 -16.71
CA SER A 58 -30.10 51.77 -17.37
C SER A 58 -29.72 53.15 -16.78
N SER A 59 -28.55 53.28 -16.13
CA SER A 59 -27.59 54.37 -16.39
C SER A 59 -26.26 54.24 -15.59
N SER A 60 -25.14 54.30 -16.32
CA SER A 60 -23.83 54.95 -16.06
C SER A 60 -23.33 55.27 -14.62
N SER A 61 -22.04 55.22 -14.23
CA SER A 61 -20.71 54.78 -14.79
C SER A 61 -19.68 54.85 -13.59
N ALA A 62 -18.33 54.80 -13.63
CA ALA A 62 -17.29 54.82 -14.68
C ALA A 62 -15.91 54.29 -14.19
N ARG A 63 -15.01 53.95 -15.14
CA ARG A 63 -13.53 54.10 -15.12
C ARG A 63 -12.68 53.62 -13.91
N SER A 64 -12.14 52.41 -14.05
CA SER A 64 -10.69 52.09 -14.15
C SER A 64 -9.63 53.02 -13.53
N SER A 65 -8.71 52.42 -12.76
CA SER A 65 -7.29 52.80 -12.75
C SER A 65 -6.40 51.55 -12.52
N ALA A 66 -5.19 51.57 -13.06
CA ALA A 66 -4.19 50.52 -12.86
C ALA A 66 -2.92 51.14 -12.24
N GLY A 67 -2.29 50.43 -11.30
CA GLY A 67 -1.13 50.94 -10.56
C GLY A 67 -0.06 49.88 -10.36
N SER A 68 1.01 49.96 -11.15
CA SER A 68 2.20 49.11 -11.01
C SER A 68 3.33 49.87 -10.31
N SER A 69 3.97 49.27 -9.31
CA SER A 69 5.22 49.77 -8.71
C SER A 69 6.20 48.61 -8.47
N ARG A 70 7.50 48.94 -8.36
CA ARG A 70 8.60 47.97 -8.42
C ARG A 70 9.38 47.88 -7.11
N SER A 71 9.77 46.65 -6.76
CA SER A 71 11.07 46.26 -6.19
C SER A 71 11.63 46.98 -4.95
N SER A 72 12.04 46.17 -3.96
CA SER A 72 13.39 46.28 -3.43
C SER A 72 13.97 44.89 -3.12
N ARG A 73 15.29 44.74 -3.28
CA ARG A 73 16.04 43.59 -2.76
C ARG A 73 16.78 44.05 -1.51
N SER A 74 16.81 43.22 -0.47
CA SER A 74 17.81 43.32 0.59
C SER A 74 18.44 41.94 0.82
N SER A 75 19.74 41.93 1.12
CA SER A 75 20.49 40.70 1.36
C SER A 75 21.28 40.85 2.66
N ARG A 76 21.10 39.88 3.56
CA ARG A 76 22.03 39.58 4.66
C ARG A 76 21.79 38.16 5.14
N SER A 77 22.87 37.54 5.61
CA SER A 77 22.93 36.10 5.88
C SER A 77 22.73 35.77 7.35
N SER A 78 21.96 34.72 7.61
CA SER A 78 22.05 33.89 8.81
C SER A 78 22.14 32.42 8.37
N ARG A 79 22.83 31.60 9.16
CA ARG A 79 23.05 30.18 8.87
C ARG A 79 22.09 29.30 9.70
N SER A 80 21.94 28.06 9.21
CA SER A 80 21.47 26.86 9.93
C SER A 80 19.96 26.62 10.06
N GLN A 81 19.64 25.32 10.13
CA GLN A 81 18.34 24.69 10.40
C GLN A 81 17.23 24.86 9.33
N SER A 82 17.24 23.96 8.34
CA SER A 82 16.05 23.64 7.54
C SER A 82 15.95 22.12 7.27
N SER A 83 14.87 21.52 7.79
CA SER A 83 14.37 20.16 7.52
C SER A 83 13.01 20.29 6.80
N ARG A 84 12.67 19.62 5.68
CA ARG A 84 12.84 18.19 5.28
C ARG A 84 11.88 17.27 6.10
N ARG A 85 11.22 16.23 5.55
CA ARG A 85 11.66 15.36 4.41
C ARG A 85 10.61 14.39 3.78
N SER A 86 9.42 14.84 3.35
CA SER A 86 8.39 13.95 2.73
C SER A 86 8.95 12.99 1.65
N VAL A 87 8.67 11.69 1.83
CA VAL A 87 9.63 10.60 1.46
C VAL A 87 9.78 10.36 -0.04
N SER A 88 8.71 10.26 -0.82
CA SER A 88 8.77 9.94 -2.27
C SER A 88 9.59 10.95 -3.08
N GLY A 89 9.78 12.16 -2.57
CA GLY A 89 10.56 13.21 -3.23
C GLY A 89 12.08 13.00 -3.29
N ARG A 90 12.63 11.87 -2.82
CA ARG A 90 14.10 11.72 -2.65
C ARG A 90 14.87 11.41 -3.94
N LEU A 91 14.29 10.64 -4.85
CA LEU A 91 14.88 10.38 -6.18
C LEU A 91 14.61 11.55 -7.14
N SER A 92 13.42 12.15 -7.04
CA SER A 92 12.94 13.20 -7.95
C SER A 92 13.40 14.62 -7.61
N ARG A 93 13.68 14.97 -6.33
CA ARG A 93 14.12 16.34 -5.94
C ARG A 93 15.63 16.55 -5.80
N SER A 94 16.46 15.51 -5.98
CA SER A 94 17.89 15.72 -6.28
C SER A 94 18.10 16.37 -7.66
N LEU A 95 17.10 16.23 -8.55
CA LEU A 95 17.21 16.51 -9.96
C LEU A 95 16.61 17.89 -10.28
N SER A 96 17.39 18.94 -10.07
CA SER A 96 16.99 20.32 -10.42
C SER A 96 17.17 20.59 -11.92
N GLY A 97 16.51 19.77 -12.75
CA GLY A 97 16.38 19.90 -14.21
C GLY A 97 14.91 20.10 -14.61
N GLY A 98 14.66 20.64 -15.81
CA GLY A 98 13.33 21.11 -16.23
C GLY A 98 12.23 20.04 -16.14
N SER A 99 11.19 20.31 -15.34
CA SER A 99 10.15 19.34 -14.99
C SER A 99 9.18 19.02 -16.13
N THR A 100 9.43 17.94 -16.88
CA THR A 100 8.45 17.29 -17.77
C THR A 100 7.56 16.33 -16.98
N SER A 101 6.72 16.89 -16.09
CA SER A 101 5.78 16.16 -15.24
C SER A 101 4.58 15.59 -16.04
N ARG A 102 4.87 14.63 -16.93
CA ARG A 102 3.84 13.77 -17.55
C ARG A 102 3.41 12.71 -16.54
N SER A 103 2.38 13.02 -15.76
CA SER A 103 1.62 12.02 -15.02
C SER A 103 0.98 11.04 -16.01
N VAL A 104 1.28 9.75 -15.90
CA VAL A 104 0.74 8.71 -16.78
C VAL A 104 -0.55 8.13 -16.20
N SER A 105 -1.63 8.22 -16.96
CA SER A 105 -2.94 7.62 -16.65
C SER A 105 -2.93 6.12 -16.97
N VAL A 106 -2.46 5.31 -16.03
CA VAL A 106 -2.34 3.86 -16.22
C VAL A 106 -3.71 3.16 -16.22
N ARG A 107 -4.00 2.43 -17.30
CA ARG A 107 -5.10 1.45 -17.36
C ARG A 107 -4.52 0.03 -17.33
N SER A 108 -5.14 -0.86 -16.56
CA SER A 108 -4.80 -2.29 -16.52
C SER A 108 -5.93 -3.15 -17.09
N SER A 109 -5.60 -3.99 -18.06
CA SER A 109 -6.47 -5.05 -18.60
C SER A 109 -6.43 -6.26 -17.66
N GLY A 110 -7.36 -6.31 -16.71
CA GLY A 110 -7.51 -7.42 -15.75
C GLY A 110 -8.64 -8.38 -16.13
N SER A 111 -8.30 -9.59 -16.58
CA SER A 111 -9.27 -10.66 -16.87
C SER A 111 -9.58 -11.52 -15.63
N SER A 112 -10.83 -11.97 -15.49
CA SER A 112 -11.39 -12.43 -14.22
C SER A 112 -11.05 -13.89 -13.85
N ALA A 113 -10.46 -14.10 -12.67
CA ALA A 113 -10.24 -15.43 -12.08
C ALA A 113 -10.56 -15.45 -10.57
N SER A 114 -11.83 -15.65 -10.20
CA SER A 114 -12.30 -15.63 -8.81
C SER A 114 -11.96 -16.92 -8.03
N SER A 115 -10.97 -16.86 -7.13
CA SER A 115 -10.66 -17.95 -6.20
C SER A 115 -11.51 -17.85 -4.92
N SER A 116 -12.56 -18.66 -4.80
CA SER A 116 -13.53 -18.63 -3.69
C SER A 116 -13.01 -19.26 -2.38
N GLY A 117 -12.11 -18.56 -1.70
CA GLY A 117 -11.63 -18.90 -0.35
C GLY A 117 -12.68 -18.65 0.73
N ARG A 118 -13.21 -19.70 1.36
CA ARG A 118 -14.32 -19.59 2.33
C ARG A 118 -13.98 -18.78 3.59
N GLY A 119 -14.54 -17.57 3.67
CA GLY A 119 -15.07 -16.98 4.92
C GLY A 119 -14.07 -16.78 6.07
N ARG A 120 -12.91 -16.18 5.76
CA ARG A 120 -11.96 -15.70 6.79
C ARG A 120 -11.39 -14.33 6.39
N LEU A 121 -11.76 -13.31 7.16
CA LEU A 121 -11.20 -11.96 7.10
C LEU A 121 -9.67 -11.95 6.92
N GLY A 122 -9.21 -11.17 5.95
CA GLY A 122 -7.78 -10.98 5.68
C GLY A 122 -7.10 -12.13 4.94
N VAL A 123 -7.85 -12.91 4.14
CA VAL A 123 -7.34 -13.91 3.20
C VAL A 123 -6.45 -14.99 3.88
N GLY A 124 -6.69 -15.26 5.17
CA GLY A 124 -5.86 -16.15 5.99
C GLY A 124 -4.46 -15.63 6.34
N LEU A 125 -4.12 -14.38 5.98
CA LEU A 125 -2.86 -13.73 6.36
C LEU A 125 -2.92 -13.15 7.78
N VAL A 126 -4.10 -12.68 8.18
CA VAL A 126 -4.40 -12.00 9.45
C VAL A 126 -5.31 -12.87 10.32
N THR A 127 -5.26 -12.67 11.64
CA THR A 127 -6.29 -13.15 12.57
C THR A 127 -7.03 -11.95 13.12
N VAL A 128 -8.17 -11.59 12.52
CA VAL A 128 -9.06 -10.57 13.06
C VAL A 128 -9.82 -11.17 14.25
N PRO A 129 -9.91 -10.49 15.42
CA PRO A 129 -10.67 -11.00 16.55
C PRO A 129 -12.16 -11.16 16.19
N ASP A 130 -12.73 -12.35 16.43
CA ASP A 130 -14.14 -12.62 16.15
C ASP A 130 -15.06 -11.70 16.96
N VAL A 131 -16.08 -11.13 16.29
CA VAL A 131 -17.16 -10.40 16.96
C VAL A 131 -18.34 -11.37 17.14
N PRO A 132 -18.66 -11.80 18.38
CA PRO A 132 -19.75 -12.74 18.60
C PRO A 132 -21.10 -12.11 18.21
N ARG A 133 -21.99 -12.91 17.63
CA ARG A 133 -23.38 -12.49 17.39
C ARG A 133 -24.12 -12.40 18.73
N PRO A 134 -24.63 -11.22 19.13
CA PRO A 134 -25.49 -11.12 20.30
C PRO A 134 -26.87 -11.76 20.04
N ASP A 135 -27.63 -12.03 21.10
CA ASP A 135 -29.08 -12.22 20.97
C ASP A 135 -29.67 -10.93 20.32
N PRO A 136 -30.39 -11.02 19.19
CA PRO A 136 -30.99 -9.86 18.54
C PRO A 136 -31.84 -9.01 19.48
N ARG A 137 -32.52 -9.62 20.47
CA ARG A 137 -33.30 -8.89 21.49
C ARG A 137 -32.43 -7.98 22.34
N GLY A 138 -31.19 -8.39 22.64
CA GLY A 138 -30.21 -7.59 23.38
C GLY A 138 -29.62 -6.42 22.59
N ALA A 139 -29.95 -6.28 21.30
CA ALA A 139 -29.59 -5.11 20.48
C ALA A 139 -30.70 -4.04 20.42
N VAL A 140 -31.88 -4.31 21.00
CA VAL A 140 -33.00 -3.35 21.04
C VAL A 140 -32.74 -2.29 22.13
N GLN A 141 -33.00 -1.03 21.81
CA GLN A 141 -32.82 0.09 22.74
C GLN A 141 -33.95 0.12 23.79
N GLU A 142 -33.60 0.06 25.08
CA GLU A 142 -34.55 0.16 26.19
C GLU A 142 -35.33 1.49 26.20
N ASN A 143 -34.67 2.58 25.79
CA ASN A 143 -35.27 3.91 25.65
C ASN A 143 -34.82 4.53 24.31
N PRO A 144 -35.62 4.41 23.23
CA PRO A 144 -35.26 4.89 21.91
C PRO A 144 -35.42 6.42 21.79
N GLU A 145 -34.36 7.15 22.16
CA GLU A 145 -34.28 8.61 21.99
C GLU A 145 -33.10 9.01 21.09
N VAL A 146 -33.31 9.96 20.17
CA VAL A 146 -32.21 10.65 19.46
C VAL A 146 -31.69 11.79 20.34
N PRO A 147 -30.46 11.74 20.89
CA PRO A 147 -29.95 12.81 21.73
C PRO A 147 -29.79 14.10 20.93
N GLU A 148 -30.10 15.27 21.52
CA GLU A 148 -30.14 16.56 20.79
C GLU A 148 -28.94 16.80 19.86
N ARG A 149 -27.71 16.51 20.31
CA ARG A 149 -26.47 16.67 19.52
C ARG A 149 -26.45 15.91 18.19
N LYS A 150 -27.30 14.88 18.02
CA LYS A 150 -27.47 14.07 16.80
C LYS A 150 -28.68 14.49 15.94
N ARG A 151 -29.53 15.43 16.39
CA ARG A 151 -30.74 15.84 15.67
C ARG A 151 -30.37 16.80 14.53
N PHE A 152 -30.56 16.42 13.28
CA PHE A 152 -30.26 17.26 12.10
C PHE A 152 -31.40 17.17 11.08
N CYS A 153 -31.53 18.19 10.24
CA CYS A 153 -32.51 18.20 9.15
C CYS A 153 -32.18 17.08 8.15
N SER A 154 -33.15 16.20 7.90
CA SER A 154 -33.10 15.10 6.92
C SER A 154 -32.96 15.56 5.47
N ARG A 155 -33.39 16.79 5.16
CA ARG A 155 -33.30 17.37 3.81
C ARG A 155 -31.83 17.61 3.43
N SER A 156 -31.39 16.97 2.35
CA SER A 156 -29.99 16.87 1.91
C SER A 156 -29.31 18.23 1.66
N ASP A 157 -30.01 19.19 1.05
CA ASP A 157 -29.51 20.55 0.82
C ASP A 157 -29.40 21.43 2.10
N CYS A 158 -29.93 20.95 3.23
CA CYS A 158 -30.16 21.77 4.40
C CYS A 158 -29.16 21.50 5.53
N GLY A 159 -29.06 20.23 5.96
CA GLY A 159 -28.16 19.71 7.00
C GLY A 159 -28.24 20.37 8.39
N ALA A 160 -29.17 21.28 8.63
CA ALA A 160 -29.13 22.18 9.79
C ALA A 160 -29.41 21.47 11.14
N PRO A 161 -28.82 21.94 12.25
CA PRO A 161 -29.25 21.57 13.60
C PRO A 161 -30.73 21.89 13.83
N VAL A 162 -31.54 20.90 14.21
CA VAL A 162 -32.97 21.03 14.53
C VAL A 162 -33.29 20.38 15.87
N GLY A 163 -34.38 20.79 16.53
CA GLY A 163 -34.76 20.19 17.81
C GLY A 163 -33.71 20.35 18.93
N ARG A 164 -32.99 21.48 18.96
CA ARG A 164 -32.08 21.89 20.07
C ARG A 164 -32.86 22.64 21.16
N ALA A 165 -32.44 22.52 22.41
CA ALA A 165 -32.87 23.33 23.53
C ALA A 165 -32.58 24.83 23.30
N ARG A 166 -33.37 25.69 23.93
CA ARG A 166 -33.21 27.16 23.91
C ARG A 166 -33.57 27.73 25.29
N GLY A 167 -32.58 28.25 26.01
CA GLY A 167 -32.75 28.59 27.43
C GLY A 167 -33.19 27.35 28.22
N ASP A 168 -34.16 27.52 29.11
CA ASP A 168 -34.71 26.43 29.93
C ASP A 168 -35.69 25.50 29.18
N ARG A 169 -36.01 25.79 27.90
CA ARG A 169 -36.91 24.94 27.08
C ARG A 169 -36.11 23.82 26.40
N PRO A 170 -36.45 22.54 26.62
CA PRO A 170 -35.74 21.41 25.99
C PRO A 170 -35.98 21.36 24.47
N GLY A 171 -35.05 20.73 23.75
CA GLY A 171 -35.15 20.55 22.32
C GLY A 171 -36.29 19.61 21.93
N ARG A 172 -37.12 20.03 20.98
CA ARG A 172 -38.24 19.22 20.47
C ARG A 172 -37.74 17.97 19.75
N THR A 173 -38.46 16.87 19.91
CA THR A 173 -38.30 15.65 19.12
C THR A 173 -38.98 15.75 17.75
N GLU A 174 -39.92 16.67 17.56
CA GLU A 174 -40.64 16.87 16.29
C GLU A 174 -40.86 18.36 15.98
N GLY A 175 -41.08 18.68 14.70
CA GLY A 175 -41.44 20.02 14.23
C GLY A 175 -41.02 20.26 12.79
N PHE A 176 -40.68 21.51 12.46
CA PHE A 176 -40.15 21.90 11.15
C PHE A 176 -38.77 22.57 11.30
N CYS A 177 -37.88 22.34 10.34
CA CYS A 177 -36.55 22.93 10.30
C CYS A 177 -36.64 24.44 10.07
N THR A 178 -36.15 25.25 11.02
CA THR A 178 -36.22 26.72 10.94
C THR A 178 -35.45 27.32 9.75
N LYS A 179 -34.50 26.57 9.14
CA LYS A 179 -33.74 27.02 7.96
C LYS A 179 -34.46 26.77 6.62
N CYS A 180 -35.33 25.76 6.52
CA CYS A 180 -35.90 25.33 5.22
C CYS A 180 -37.37 24.89 5.23
N GLY A 181 -38.03 24.87 6.38
CA GLY A 181 -39.43 24.46 6.52
C GLY A 181 -39.72 22.97 6.34
N HIS A 182 -38.72 22.12 6.08
CA HIS A 182 -38.90 20.66 6.00
C HIS A 182 -39.29 20.08 7.39
N PRO A 183 -40.28 19.18 7.48
CA PRO A 183 -40.61 18.51 8.73
C PRO A 183 -39.44 17.68 9.28
N TYR A 184 -39.46 17.41 10.57
CA TYR A 184 -38.62 16.39 11.21
C TYR A 184 -39.38 15.68 12.31
N SER A 185 -39.10 14.38 12.46
CA SER A 185 -39.45 13.60 13.63
C SER A 185 -38.26 12.73 14.05
N PHE A 186 -38.02 12.69 15.36
CA PHE A 186 -37.05 11.81 16.01
C PHE A 186 -37.75 10.78 16.91
N VAL A 187 -39.07 10.65 16.80
CA VAL A 187 -39.90 9.67 17.54
C VAL A 187 -40.02 8.39 16.71
N PRO A 188 -39.99 7.19 17.32
CA PRO A 188 -40.32 5.95 16.60
C PRO A 188 -41.70 6.01 15.94
N LYS A 189 -41.80 5.60 14.67
CA LYS A 189 -43.07 5.43 13.94
C LYS A 189 -43.71 4.04 14.18
N LEU A 190 -42.89 3.04 14.51
CA LEU A 190 -43.32 1.69 14.86
C LEU A 190 -42.98 1.38 16.31
N ASN A 191 -43.86 0.66 16.99
CA ASN A 191 -43.79 0.31 18.41
C ASN A 191 -43.61 -1.21 18.59
N PRO A 192 -43.05 -1.68 19.73
CA PRO A 192 -43.05 -3.10 20.07
C PRO A 192 -44.47 -3.68 20.07
N GLY A 193 -44.69 -4.73 19.28
CA GLY A 193 -45.99 -5.39 19.08
C GLY A 193 -46.74 -4.97 17.80
N ASP A 194 -46.31 -3.93 17.09
CA ASP A 194 -46.92 -3.57 15.80
C ASP A 194 -46.62 -4.65 14.74
N ILE A 195 -47.63 -5.05 13.96
CA ILE A 195 -47.48 -6.06 12.89
C ILE A 195 -47.49 -5.37 11.53
N VAL A 196 -46.31 -5.12 10.98
CA VAL A 196 -46.14 -4.52 9.65
C VAL A 196 -46.52 -5.53 8.56
N HIS A 197 -47.34 -5.09 7.61
CA HIS A 197 -47.84 -5.87 6.48
C HIS A 197 -48.49 -7.23 6.85
N GLY A 198 -48.98 -7.38 8.08
CA GLY A 198 -49.51 -8.66 8.58
C GLY A 198 -48.47 -9.78 8.75
N GLN A 199 -47.17 -9.49 8.59
CA GLN A 199 -46.09 -10.48 8.53
C GLN A 199 -44.96 -10.20 9.54
N TYR A 200 -44.61 -8.93 9.78
CA TYR A 200 -43.42 -8.57 10.54
C TYR A 200 -43.79 -7.96 11.89
N GLU A 201 -43.61 -8.74 12.96
CA GLU A 201 -43.90 -8.31 14.33
C GLU A 201 -42.70 -7.52 14.88
N VAL A 202 -42.90 -6.21 15.09
CA VAL A 202 -41.88 -5.29 15.55
C VAL A 202 -41.54 -5.56 17.02
N VAL A 203 -40.26 -5.69 17.33
CA VAL A 203 -39.75 -5.91 18.70
C VAL A 203 -39.19 -4.62 19.31
N GLY A 204 -38.72 -3.69 18.48
CA GLY A 204 -38.31 -2.35 18.92
C GLY A 204 -37.20 -1.74 18.06
N CYS A 205 -36.71 -0.57 18.45
CA CYS A 205 -35.68 0.16 17.71
C CYS A 205 -34.27 -0.38 17.96
N LEU A 206 -33.48 -0.53 16.90
CA LEU A 206 -32.05 -0.84 16.94
C LEU A 206 -31.19 0.43 16.84
N ALA A 207 -31.53 1.32 15.91
CA ALA A 207 -30.73 2.50 15.58
C ALA A 207 -31.58 3.64 14.98
N HIS A 208 -30.99 4.84 14.91
CA HIS A 208 -31.53 5.98 14.15
C HIS A 208 -30.45 6.53 13.21
N GLY A 209 -30.74 6.62 11.92
CA GLY A 209 -29.85 7.11 10.86
C GLY A 209 -30.40 8.33 10.11
N GLY A 210 -29.86 8.61 8.92
CA GLY A 210 -30.33 9.71 8.08
C GLY A 210 -31.74 9.51 7.48
N LEU A 211 -32.18 8.25 7.36
CA LEU A 211 -33.51 7.85 6.90
C LEU A 211 -34.46 7.51 8.06
N GLY A 212 -34.21 8.08 9.25
CA GLY A 212 -35.01 7.83 10.46
C GLY A 212 -34.63 6.55 11.21
N TRP A 213 -35.63 5.96 11.87
CA TRP A 213 -35.47 4.79 12.74
C TRP A 213 -35.31 3.47 11.98
N VAL A 214 -34.54 2.56 12.59
CA VAL A 214 -34.26 1.19 12.16
C VAL A 214 -34.74 0.24 13.26
N TYR A 215 -35.56 -0.74 12.91
CA TYR A 215 -36.30 -1.59 13.85
C TYR A 215 -35.93 -3.06 13.69
N LEU A 216 -35.92 -3.80 14.79
CA LEU A 216 -35.91 -5.26 14.81
C LEU A 216 -37.34 -5.78 14.69
N ALA A 217 -37.55 -6.83 13.88
CA ALA A 217 -38.81 -7.55 13.82
C ALA A 217 -38.61 -9.06 13.64
N ILE A 218 -39.69 -9.80 13.87
CA ILE A 218 -39.80 -11.24 13.61
C ILE A 218 -40.67 -11.45 12.36
N ASP A 219 -40.13 -12.13 11.35
CA ASP A 219 -40.86 -12.53 10.15
C ASP A 219 -41.68 -13.80 10.42
N ARG A 220 -42.96 -13.59 10.77
CA ARG A 220 -43.90 -14.65 11.16
C ARG A 220 -44.23 -15.63 10.03
N ALA A 221 -43.97 -15.28 8.77
CA ALA A 221 -44.19 -16.18 7.63
C ALA A 221 -43.00 -17.11 7.36
N VAL A 222 -41.79 -16.79 7.86
CA VAL A 222 -40.56 -17.53 7.54
C VAL A 222 -39.84 -17.98 8.80
N SER A 223 -40.46 -18.94 9.50
CA SER A 223 -39.89 -19.65 10.66
C SER A 223 -39.44 -18.74 11.82
N ASP A 224 -40.18 -17.65 12.08
CA ASP A 224 -39.87 -16.65 13.11
C ASP A 224 -38.43 -16.08 13.02
N ARG A 225 -37.89 -15.95 11.79
CA ARG A 225 -36.54 -15.40 11.59
C ARG A 225 -36.48 -13.91 11.93
N TRP A 226 -35.31 -13.48 12.40
CA TRP A 226 -35.01 -12.08 12.67
C TRP A 226 -34.78 -11.28 11.39
N VAL A 227 -35.47 -10.15 11.28
CA VAL A 227 -35.33 -9.19 10.17
C VAL A 227 -35.20 -7.77 10.71
N VAL A 228 -34.72 -6.87 9.86
CA VAL A 228 -34.63 -5.43 10.14
C VAL A 228 -35.55 -4.69 9.19
N LEU A 229 -36.34 -3.75 9.74
CA LEU A 229 -37.12 -2.78 8.98
C LEU A 229 -36.45 -1.41 9.04
N LYS A 230 -36.38 -0.73 7.90
CA LYS A 230 -35.89 0.65 7.79
C LYS A 230 -36.82 1.45 6.90
N GLY A 231 -37.14 2.68 7.31
CA GLY A 231 -38.00 3.57 6.51
C GLY A 231 -37.36 3.93 5.17
N LEU A 232 -38.19 3.94 4.13
CA LEU A 232 -37.91 4.68 2.89
C LEU A 232 -38.25 6.17 3.13
N LEU A 233 -37.81 7.05 2.22
CA LEU A 233 -38.00 8.50 2.39
C LEU A 233 -39.47 8.91 2.34
N ASP A 234 -39.77 9.98 3.11
CA ASP A 234 -41.08 10.56 3.38
C ASP A 234 -41.78 11.07 2.10
N THR A 235 -42.33 10.13 1.35
CA THR A 235 -43.13 10.34 0.14
C THR A 235 -44.60 10.34 0.55
N GLY A 236 -45.09 11.51 0.95
CA GLY A 236 -46.51 11.75 1.31
C GLY A 236 -47.49 11.66 0.14
N ASP A 237 -47.17 10.85 -0.87
CA ASP A 237 -47.89 10.60 -2.11
C ASP A 237 -47.69 9.12 -2.48
N GLN A 238 -48.78 8.38 -2.66
CA GLN A 238 -48.75 6.94 -2.91
C GLN A 238 -48.15 6.59 -4.27
N ASP A 239 -48.32 7.43 -5.29
CA ASP A 239 -47.73 7.19 -6.61
C ASP A 239 -46.20 7.34 -6.56
N ALA A 240 -45.70 8.30 -5.76
CA ALA A 240 -44.27 8.48 -5.52
C ALA A 240 -43.66 7.33 -4.69
N MET A 241 -44.39 6.82 -3.69
CA MET A 241 -43.99 5.62 -2.92
C MET A 241 -43.89 4.39 -3.82
N ALA A 242 -44.92 4.14 -4.64
CA ALA A 242 -44.98 2.99 -5.55
C ALA A 242 -43.87 3.06 -6.62
N ALA A 243 -43.55 4.26 -7.12
CA ALA A 243 -42.41 4.49 -8.00
C ALA A 243 -41.08 4.16 -7.31
N ALA A 244 -40.83 4.71 -6.11
CA ALA A 244 -39.58 4.48 -5.36
C ALA A 244 -39.39 3.02 -4.94
N ILE A 245 -40.47 2.29 -4.64
CA ILE A 245 -40.43 0.84 -4.40
C ILE A 245 -40.09 0.10 -5.71
N SER A 246 -40.74 0.45 -6.83
CA SER A 246 -40.50 -0.22 -8.12
C SER A 246 -39.09 0.02 -8.64
N GLU A 247 -38.55 1.23 -8.47
CA GLU A 247 -37.17 1.60 -8.78
C GLU A 247 -36.16 0.76 -8.00
N ARG A 248 -36.45 0.46 -6.72
CA ARG A 248 -35.54 -0.25 -5.80
C ARG A 248 -35.66 -1.78 -5.82
N ARG A 249 -36.59 -2.36 -6.59
CA ARG A 249 -36.83 -3.82 -6.66
C ARG A 249 -35.57 -4.63 -7.00
N PHE A 250 -34.68 -4.11 -7.86
CA PHE A 250 -33.43 -4.80 -8.23
C PHE A 250 -32.53 -5.12 -7.04
N LEU A 251 -32.65 -4.39 -5.92
CA LEU A 251 -31.85 -4.63 -4.72
C LEU A 251 -32.18 -5.99 -4.05
N ALA A 252 -33.36 -6.55 -4.30
CA ALA A 252 -33.74 -7.88 -3.82
C ALA A 252 -33.12 -9.03 -4.64
N GLU A 253 -32.57 -8.75 -5.82
CA GLU A 253 -31.87 -9.71 -6.68
C GLU A 253 -30.37 -9.85 -6.34
N ILE A 254 -29.88 -9.07 -5.37
CA ILE A 254 -28.48 -9.03 -4.95
C ILE A 254 -28.22 -10.09 -3.88
N GLU A 255 -27.61 -11.21 -4.27
CA GLU A 255 -27.11 -12.23 -3.34
C GLU A 255 -25.57 -12.28 -3.34
N HIS A 256 -24.99 -11.81 -2.23
CA HIS A 256 -23.55 -11.93 -1.94
C HIS A 256 -23.33 -12.27 -0.46
N ALA A 257 -22.16 -12.83 -0.12
CA ALA A 257 -21.82 -13.13 1.28
C ALA A 257 -21.67 -11.85 2.11
N ASN A 258 -20.89 -10.91 1.58
CA ASN A 258 -20.47 -9.66 2.24
C ASN A 258 -21.46 -8.50 2.05
N ILE A 259 -22.68 -8.76 1.57
CA ILE A 259 -23.76 -7.75 1.43
C ILE A 259 -24.95 -8.22 2.28
N VAL A 260 -25.72 -7.28 2.84
CA VAL A 260 -27.00 -7.55 3.51
C VAL A 260 -28.04 -8.02 2.51
N ARG A 261 -28.73 -9.13 2.78
CA ARG A 261 -29.84 -9.59 1.93
C ARG A 261 -31.07 -8.72 2.15
N ILE A 262 -31.65 -8.21 1.08
CA ILE A 262 -32.99 -7.57 1.10
C ILE A 262 -34.02 -8.65 0.81
N TYR A 263 -35.08 -8.71 1.62
CA TYR A 263 -36.11 -9.75 1.55
C TYR A 263 -37.42 -9.22 0.97
N ASN A 264 -37.80 -7.97 1.26
CA ASN A 264 -39.08 -7.42 0.82
C ASN A 264 -39.09 -5.88 0.87
N PHE A 265 -40.09 -5.29 0.20
CA PHE A 265 -40.48 -3.89 0.35
C PHE A 265 -41.96 -3.87 0.72
N VAL A 266 -42.31 -3.22 1.83
CA VAL A 266 -43.67 -3.25 2.39
C VAL A 266 -44.13 -1.90 2.88
N GLU A 267 -45.43 -1.74 3.03
CA GLU A 267 -46.06 -0.49 3.49
C GLU A 267 -46.79 -0.72 4.82
N HIS A 268 -46.85 0.32 5.66
CA HIS A 268 -47.62 0.34 6.90
C HIS A 268 -48.30 1.69 7.11
N LEU A 269 -49.48 1.70 7.72
CA LEU A 269 -50.18 2.93 8.07
C LEU A 269 -49.58 3.49 9.38
N ASP A 270 -48.94 4.66 9.34
CA ASP A 270 -48.63 5.43 10.56
C ASP A 270 -49.98 5.89 11.13
N GLN A 271 -50.39 5.28 12.25
CA GLN A 271 -51.69 5.50 12.88
C GLN A 271 -51.88 6.93 13.44
N ARG A 272 -50.80 7.71 13.54
CA ARG A 272 -50.77 9.06 14.11
C ARG A 272 -50.84 10.14 13.04
N THR A 273 -50.24 9.91 11.88
CA THR A 273 -50.32 10.82 10.71
C THR A 273 -51.45 10.46 9.75
N GLY A 274 -51.82 9.18 9.68
CA GLY A 274 -52.67 8.62 8.62
C GLY A 274 -51.94 8.39 7.29
N SER A 275 -50.60 8.49 7.23
CA SER A 275 -49.81 8.22 6.02
C SER A 275 -49.53 6.73 5.84
N MET A 276 -49.48 6.28 4.59
CA MET A 276 -48.87 4.99 4.25
C MET A 276 -47.36 5.20 4.10
N ASP A 277 -46.60 4.55 4.96
CA ASP A 277 -45.14 4.65 5.06
C ASP A 277 -44.48 3.38 4.51
N GLY A 278 -43.49 3.55 3.63
CA GLY A 278 -42.73 2.44 3.03
C GLY A 278 -41.53 2.02 3.87
N TYR A 279 -41.30 0.70 3.93
CA TYR A 279 -40.22 0.06 4.67
C TYR A 279 -39.50 -0.96 3.79
N ILE A 280 -38.15 -0.92 3.83
CA ILE A 280 -37.33 -2.02 3.31
C ILE A 280 -37.12 -3.05 4.42
N VAL A 281 -37.31 -4.33 4.08
CA VAL A 281 -37.13 -5.49 4.97
C VAL A 281 -35.85 -6.21 4.57
N MET A 282 -34.93 -6.40 5.53
CA MET A 282 -33.60 -6.94 5.26
C MET A 282 -33.10 -7.87 6.38
N GLU A 283 -32.03 -8.61 6.09
CA GLU A 283 -31.30 -9.51 6.99
C GLU A 283 -30.86 -8.80 8.28
N TYR A 284 -31.12 -9.41 9.45
CA TYR A 284 -30.52 -8.97 10.69
C TYR A 284 -29.03 -9.38 10.76
N VAL A 285 -28.14 -8.40 10.61
CA VAL A 285 -26.68 -8.61 10.69
C VAL A 285 -26.19 -8.34 12.12
N GLY A 286 -26.30 -9.35 12.99
CA GLY A 286 -25.78 -9.28 14.35
C GLY A 286 -24.25 -9.20 14.38
N GLY A 287 -23.69 -8.21 15.08
CA GLY A 287 -22.25 -7.96 15.11
C GLY A 287 -21.91 -6.58 15.68
N LYS A 288 -20.85 -5.95 15.16
CA LYS A 288 -20.48 -4.54 15.44
C LYS A 288 -20.08 -3.83 14.16
N SER A 289 -20.52 -2.58 14.00
CA SER A 289 -20.03 -1.72 12.92
C SER A 289 -18.53 -1.45 13.04
N LEU A 290 -17.86 -1.21 11.91
CA LEU A 290 -16.44 -0.78 11.93
C LEU A 290 -16.26 0.51 12.75
N LYS A 291 -17.29 1.36 12.79
CA LYS A 291 -17.39 2.53 13.67
C LYS A 291 -17.39 2.20 15.15
N GLU A 292 -18.14 1.19 15.58
CA GLU A 292 -18.16 0.76 17.00
C GLU A 292 -16.85 0.09 17.39
N ILE A 293 -16.25 -0.69 16.49
CA ILE A 293 -14.92 -1.27 16.68
C ILE A 293 -13.87 -0.15 16.84
N ALA A 294 -13.84 0.83 15.94
CA ALA A 294 -12.94 1.98 16.01
C ALA A 294 -13.23 2.96 17.17
N ASN A 295 -14.41 2.90 17.79
CA ASN A 295 -14.75 3.70 18.97
C ASN A 295 -14.59 2.98 20.30
N GLY A 296 -14.66 1.64 20.33
CA GLY A 296 -14.30 0.84 21.50
C GLY A 296 -12.80 0.83 21.78
N ARG A 297 -11.96 1.01 20.74
CA ARG A 297 -10.50 1.07 20.87
C ARG A 297 -10.03 2.42 21.43
N ARG A 298 -9.43 2.39 22.63
CA ARG A 298 -8.83 3.57 23.30
C ARG A 298 -7.49 3.21 23.93
N THR A 299 -6.57 4.16 23.96
CA THR A 299 -5.30 4.02 24.69
C THR A 299 -5.54 4.13 26.20
N ALA A 300 -4.53 3.82 27.02
CA ALA A 300 -4.60 3.99 28.48
C ALA A 300 -4.93 5.44 28.89
N ASP A 301 -4.49 6.44 28.12
CA ASP A 301 -4.78 7.86 28.31
C ASP A 301 -6.15 8.30 27.77
N GLY A 302 -7.02 7.36 27.39
CA GLY A 302 -8.36 7.62 26.85
C GLY A 302 -8.38 8.20 25.43
N ARG A 303 -7.24 8.32 24.76
CA ARG A 303 -7.16 8.77 23.36
C ARG A 303 -7.67 7.68 22.42
N ARG A 304 -7.99 8.03 21.17
CA ARG A 304 -8.33 7.05 20.14
C ARG A 304 -7.12 6.13 19.88
N ASP A 305 -7.36 4.83 19.89
CA ASP A 305 -6.44 3.81 19.39
C ASP A 305 -6.91 3.39 17.99
N PRO A 306 -6.19 3.72 16.91
CA PRO A 306 -6.55 3.30 15.56
C PRO A 306 -6.48 1.78 15.37
N LEU A 307 -7.03 1.29 14.26
CA LEU A 307 -6.88 -0.12 13.91
C LEU A 307 -5.51 -0.37 13.28
N PRO A 308 -4.85 -1.50 13.59
CA PRO A 308 -3.70 -1.98 12.85
C PRO A 308 -3.98 -2.08 11.35
N VAL A 309 -2.99 -1.74 10.54
CA VAL A 309 -3.15 -1.62 9.07
C VAL A 309 -3.60 -2.95 8.47
N GLU A 310 -3.08 -4.07 8.94
CA GLU A 310 -3.45 -5.41 8.49
C GLU A 310 -4.92 -5.75 8.80
N GLN A 311 -5.48 -5.26 9.93
CA GLN A 311 -6.89 -5.42 10.25
C GLN A 311 -7.77 -4.53 9.35
N ALA A 312 -7.33 -3.30 9.05
CA ALA A 312 -8.06 -2.41 8.15
C ALA A 312 -8.05 -2.91 6.70
N CYS A 313 -6.89 -3.36 6.20
CA CYS A 313 -6.76 -3.99 4.88
C CYS A 313 -7.64 -5.23 4.76
N ALA A 314 -7.76 -6.06 5.80
CA ALA A 314 -8.65 -7.22 5.82
C ALA A 314 -10.13 -6.84 5.58
N TYR A 315 -10.62 -5.76 6.20
CA TYR A 315 -11.97 -5.24 5.92
C TYR A 315 -12.08 -4.60 4.54
N GLY A 316 -11.03 -3.90 4.08
CA GLY A 316 -10.99 -3.28 2.76
C GLY A 316 -11.11 -4.30 1.63
N ILE A 317 -10.46 -5.47 1.75
CA ILE A 317 -10.55 -6.55 0.75
C ILE A 317 -11.98 -7.10 0.67
N GLU A 318 -12.61 -7.48 1.78
CA GLU A 318 -14.00 -7.99 1.75
C GLU A 318 -15.03 -6.92 1.32
N ALA A 319 -14.77 -5.64 1.57
CA ALA A 319 -15.57 -4.55 1.04
C ALA A 319 -15.40 -4.38 -0.49
N LEU A 320 -14.19 -4.58 -1.02
CA LEU A 320 -13.91 -4.54 -2.46
C LEU A 320 -14.49 -5.75 -3.19
N GLU A 321 -14.54 -6.93 -2.56
CA GLU A 321 -15.28 -8.09 -3.08
C GLU A 321 -16.79 -7.78 -3.21
N ALA A 322 -17.38 -7.14 -2.19
CA ALA A 322 -18.78 -6.68 -2.22
C ALA A 322 -19.04 -5.61 -3.30
N LEU A 323 -18.19 -4.58 -3.39
CA LEU A 323 -18.31 -3.52 -4.40
C LEU A 323 -18.08 -4.06 -5.82
N GLY A 324 -17.11 -4.95 -6.02
CA GLY A 324 -16.89 -5.62 -7.31
C GLY A 324 -18.08 -6.44 -7.78
N HIS A 325 -18.78 -7.12 -6.86
CA HIS A 325 -20.04 -7.80 -7.16
C HIS A 325 -21.14 -6.84 -7.64
N LEU A 326 -21.26 -5.65 -7.04
CA LEU A 326 -22.20 -4.60 -7.48
C LEU A 326 -21.78 -4.01 -8.83
N HIS A 327 -20.49 -3.69 -9.00
CA HIS A 327 -19.94 -3.13 -10.25
C HIS A 327 -20.17 -4.08 -11.43
N SER A 328 -20.02 -5.40 -11.22
CA SER A 328 -20.34 -6.43 -12.23
C SER A 328 -21.81 -6.50 -12.67
N ARG A 329 -22.71 -5.78 -11.98
CA ARG A 329 -24.16 -5.73 -12.22
C ARG A 329 -24.64 -4.34 -12.68
N ASN A 330 -23.73 -3.47 -13.09
CA ASN A 330 -24.02 -2.06 -13.43
C ASN A 330 -24.56 -1.24 -12.25
N LEU A 331 -24.17 -1.58 -11.00
CA LEU A 331 -24.59 -0.89 -9.78
C LEU A 331 -23.41 -0.19 -9.09
N LEU A 332 -23.71 0.88 -8.34
CA LEU A 332 -22.76 1.65 -7.52
C LEU A 332 -23.24 1.72 -6.07
N TYR A 333 -22.32 1.80 -5.11
CA TYR A 333 -22.66 1.82 -3.67
C TYR A 333 -22.79 3.24 -3.08
N CYS A 334 -22.00 4.20 -3.59
CA CYS A 334 -22.05 5.64 -3.33
C CYS A 334 -21.73 6.14 -1.90
N ASP A 335 -21.94 5.34 -0.84
CA ASP A 335 -21.82 5.76 0.56
C ASP A 335 -21.06 4.75 1.43
N PHE A 336 -19.95 4.16 0.96
CA PHE A 336 -19.15 3.24 1.78
C PHE A 336 -18.34 4.00 2.83
N LYS A 337 -18.54 3.62 4.11
CA LYS A 337 -17.96 4.28 5.29
C LYS A 337 -18.04 3.36 6.51
N VAL A 338 -17.35 3.74 7.59
CA VAL A 338 -17.27 2.95 8.84
C VAL A 338 -18.63 2.67 9.51
N ASP A 339 -19.66 3.48 9.27
CA ASP A 339 -21.04 3.25 9.72
C ASP A 339 -21.72 2.08 8.98
N ASN A 340 -21.42 1.91 7.68
CA ASN A 340 -22.23 1.12 6.76
C ASN A 340 -21.71 -0.31 6.55
N ALA A 341 -20.75 -0.76 7.37
CA ALA A 341 -20.21 -2.11 7.35
C ALA A 341 -20.08 -2.68 8.77
N ILE A 342 -20.55 -3.92 8.96
CA ILE A 342 -20.57 -4.65 10.23
C ILE A 342 -19.65 -5.87 10.13
N GLN A 343 -18.76 -6.05 11.11
CA GLN A 343 -18.12 -7.34 11.34
C GLN A 343 -19.10 -8.25 12.11
N THR A 344 -19.32 -9.45 11.57
CA THR A 344 -20.12 -10.52 12.16
C THR A 344 -19.27 -11.80 12.15
N GLU A 345 -18.94 -12.33 13.34
CA GLU A 345 -17.96 -13.42 13.51
C GLU A 345 -16.65 -13.09 12.78
N GLY A 346 -16.22 -13.93 11.83
CA GLY A 346 -15.01 -13.77 11.01
C GLY A 346 -15.27 -13.22 9.60
N GLN A 347 -16.37 -12.48 9.38
CA GLN A 347 -16.79 -11.89 8.09
C GLN A 347 -17.20 -10.41 8.23
N LEU A 348 -17.08 -9.64 7.16
CA LEU A 348 -17.65 -8.30 7.00
C LEU A 348 -18.91 -8.35 6.13
N LYS A 349 -19.98 -7.65 6.55
CA LYS A 349 -21.17 -7.38 5.75
C LYS A 349 -21.40 -5.88 5.59
N VAL A 350 -21.64 -5.46 4.35
CA VAL A 350 -22.07 -4.11 3.98
C VAL A 350 -23.61 -4.02 4.11
N ILE A 351 -24.12 -2.99 4.79
CA ILE A 351 -25.49 -3.00 5.35
C ILE A 351 -26.43 -1.86 4.94
N ASP A 352 -25.99 -0.81 4.26
CA ASP A 352 -26.86 0.32 3.90
C ASP A 352 -27.03 0.51 2.39
N MET A 353 -27.91 -0.31 1.82
CA MET A 353 -28.27 -0.25 0.40
C MET A 353 -29.10 1.01 0.03
N GLY A 354 -29.32 1.96 0.95
CA GLY A 354 -30.17 3.13 0.72
C GLY A 354 -29.68 4.08 -0.37
N ALA A 355 -28.36 4.16 -0.57
CA ALA A 355 -27.70 4.97 -1.60
C ALA A 355 -27.30 4.20 -2.87
N VAL A 356 -27.58 2.88 -2.91
CA VAL A 356 -27.22 2.04 -4.07
C VAL A 356 -28.09 2.39 -5.26
N ARG A 357 -27.45 2.67 -6.40
CA ARG A 357 -28.09 3.06 -7.66
C ARG A 357 -27.44 2.35 -8.85
N ARG A 358 -27.99 2.56 -10.05
CA ARG A 358 -27.38 2.06 -11.29
C ARG A 358 -26.32 3.02 -11.83
N MET A 359 -25.43 2.53 -12.69
CA MET A 359 -24.46 3.39 -13.40
C MET A 359 -25.09 4.21 -14.53
N ASP A 360 -26.26 3.80 -15.03
CA ASP A 360 -27.06 4.45 -16.09
C ASP A 360 -28.23 5.30 -15.55
N ASP A 361 -28.19 5.65 -14.27
CA ASP A 361 -29.15 6.53 -13.59
C ASP A 361 -28.57 7.95 -13.47
N ASP A 362 -29.17 8.90 -14.18
CA ASP A 362 -28.80 10.33 -14.17
C ASP A 362 -29.82 11.22 -13.42
N GLU A 363 -31.01 10.71 -13.08
CA GLU A 363 -32.10 11.52 -12.53
C GLU A 363 -32.27 11.40 -11.01
N SER A 364 -31.88 10.28 -10.41
CA SER A 364 -32.07 10.03 -8.98
C SER A 364 -31.14 10.89 -8.10
N ALA A 365 -31.61 11.29 -6.92
CA ALA A 365 -30.83 12.14 -6.02
C ALA A 365 -29.54 11.43 -5.54
N ILE A 366 -28.38 12.06 -5.75
CA ILE A 366 -27.09 11.50 -5.33
C ILE A 366 -26.90 11.69 -3.82
N TYR A 367 -26.65 10.60 -3.10
CA TYR A 367 -26.34 10.59 -1.66
C TYR A 367 -24.84 10.31 -1.43
N GLY A 368 -24.30 10.84 -0.33
CA GLY A 368 -22.93 10.60 0.11
C GLY A 368 -22.62 11.29 1.43
N THR A 369 -21.47 10.97 2.02
CA THR A 369 -21.04 11.54 3.31
C THR A 369 -19.79 12.41 3.13
N VAL A 370 -19.86 13.66 3.60
CA VAL A 370 -18.73 14.62 3.59
C VAL A 370 -17.49 14.01 4.24
N GLY A 371 -16.35 14.11 3.56
CA GLY A 371 -15.07 13.50 3.98
C GLY A 371 -14.90 12.02 3.62
N TYR A 372 -15.91 11.38 3.01
CA TYR A 372 -15.82 10.05 2.38
C TYR A 372 -16.11 10.09 0.87
N GLN A 373 -17.13 10.85 0.46
CA GLN A 373 -17.53 11.03 -0.94
C GLN A 373 -16.37 11.66 -1.75
N ALA A 374 -16.22 11.23 -3.01
CA ALA A 374 -15.21 11.77 -3.91
C ALA A 374 -15.62 13.15 -4.46
N PRO A 375 -14.67 14.09 -4.67
CA PRO A 375 -14.97 15.48 -4.98
C PRO A 375 -15.71 15.67 -6.31
N GLU A 376 -15.45 14.84 -7.31
CA GLU A 376 -16.06 14.95 -8.65
C GLU A 376 -17.55 14.59 -8.67
N VAL A 377 -18.05 13.88 -7.65
CA VAL A 377 -19.40 13.28 -7.66
C VAL A 377 -20.52 14.34 -7.75
N ALA A 378 -20.27 15.56 -7.27
CA ALA A 378 -21.22 16.66 -7.35
C ALA A 378 -21.30 17.33 -8.74
N GLU A 379 -20.33 17.10 -9.62
CA GLU A 379 -20.24 17.71 -10.96
C GLU A 379 -20.37 16.68 -12.10
N VAL A 380 -19.84 15.47 -11.89
CA VAL A 380 -19.73 14.39 -12.89
C VAL A 380 -20.67 13.22 -12.59
N GLY A 381 -21.22 13.14 -11.37
CA GLY A 381 -21.99 12.00 -10.89
C GLY A 381 -21.11 10.88 -10.30
N PRO A 382 -21.71 9.89 -9.63
CA PRO A 382 -20.99 8.76 -9.04
C PRO A 382 -20.53 7.76 -10.10
N SER A 383 -19.41 7.08 -9.83
CA SER A 383 -18.78 6.11 -10.71
C SER A 383 -18.04 5.02 -9.92
N VAL A 384 -17.55 3.99 -10.60
CA VAL A 384 -16.63 2.99 -10.00
C VAL A 384 -15.45 3.69 -9.31
N ALA A 385 -14.86 4.70 -9.95
CA ALA A 385 -13.75 5.47 -9.41
C ALA A 385 -14.12 6.27 -8.14
N SER A 386 -15.39 6.67 -7.96
CA SER A 386 -15.85 7.32 -6.73
C SER A 386 -16.12 6.32 -5.60
N ASP A 387 -16.62 5.12 -5.90
CA ASP A 387 -16.76 4.05 -4.91
C ASP A 387 -15.39 3.67 -4.31
N LEU A 388 -14.37 3.49 -5.15
CA LEU A 388 -13.02 3.13 -4.72
C LEU A 388 -12.34 4.23 -3.90
N TYR A 389 -12.65 5.49 -4.16
CA TYR A 389 -12.28 6.63 -3.31
C TYR A 389 -12.85 6.47 -1.90
N THR A 390 -14.15 6.16 -1.76
CA THR A 390 -14.80 5.99 -0.43
C THR A 390 -14.19 4.83 0.37
N VAL A 391 -13.72 3.76 -0.28
CA VAL A 391 -12.96 2.67 0.36
C VAL A 391 -11.65 3.17 0.94
N ALA A 392 -10.86 3.93 0.18
CA ALA A 392 -9.60 4.49 0.67
C ALA A 392 -9.79 5.52 1.78
N ARG A 393 -10.81 6.38 1.71
CA ARG A 393 -11.19 7.28 2.81
C ARG A 393 -11.54 6.50 4.08
N THR A 394 -12.24 5.37 3.94
CA THR A 394 -12.57 4.47 5.05
C THR A 394 -11.32 3.82 5.66
N LEU A 395 -10.40 3.32 4.84
CA LEU A 395 -9.11 2.77 5.30
C LEU A 395 -8.26 3.81 6.02
N ALA A 396 -8.21 5.06 5.53
CA ALA A 396 -7.52 6.16 6.18
C ALA A 396 -8.11 6.47 7.58
N VAL A 397 -9.44 6.62 7.66
CA VAL A 397 -10.13 6.85 8.95
C VAL A 397 -9.90 5.72 9.95
N LEU A 398 -9.84 4.46 9.49
CA LEU A 398 -9.60 3.31 10.39
C LEU A 398 -8.16 3.25 10.91
N THR A 399 -7.15 3.53 10.08
CA THR A 399 -5.73 3.21 10.37
C THR A 399 -4.94 4.27 11.14
N PHE A 400 -5.38 5.53 11.14
CA PHE A 400 -4.75 6.58 11.96
C PHE A 400 -5.80 7.55 12.53
N ASP A 401 -5.38 8.43 13.44
CA ASP A 401 -6.29 9.45 13.99
C ASP A 401 -6.45 10.61 13.01
N PHE A 402 -7.31 10.41 12.01
CA PHE A 402 -7.53 11.33 10.89
C PHE A 402 -8.35 12.57 11.29
N GLN A 403 -7.82 13.37 12.21
CA GLN A 403 -8.47 14.59 12.67
C GLN A 403 -8.68 15.58 11.52
N GLY A 404 -9.90 16.10 11.41
CA GLY A 404 -10.28 17.07 10.38
C GLY A 404 -10.63 16.49 9.00
N TYR A 405 -10.81 15.18 8.86
CA TYR A 405 -11.18 14.53 7.59
C TYR A 405 -12.51 15.01 6.97
N THR A 406 -13.36 15.71 7.75
CA THR A 406 -14.65 16.28 7.29
C THR A 406 -14.63 17.81 7.12
N ASN A 407 -13.49 18.49 7.28
CA ASN A 407 -13.43 19.96 7.16
C ASN A 407 -12.07 20.55 6.73
N VAL A 408 -10.94 20.00 7.16
CA VAL A 408 -9.58 20.44 6.77
C VAL A 408 -9.05 19.57 5.62
N PHE A 409 -9.31 18.27 5.70
CA PHE A 409 -8.83 17.26 4.76
C PHE A 409 -10.01 16.57 4.07
N VAL A 410 -10.99 17.35 3.59
CA VAL A 410 -12.23 16.82 2.99
C VAL A 410 -11.91 15.92 1.81
N ASP A 411 -11.15 16.45 0.86
CA ASP A 411 -10.85 15.81 -0.43
C ASP A 411 -9.40 15.31 -0.53
N SER A 412 -8.61 15.44 0.54
CA SER A 412 -7.16 15.25 0.57
C SER A 412 -6.68 14.41 1.76
N LEU A 413 -5.44 13.92 1.69
CA LEU A 413 -4.76 13.22 2.79
C LEU A 413 -3.72 14.14 3.47
N PRO A 414 -3.41 13.94 4.77
CA PRO A 414 -2.37 14.69 5.47
C PRO A 414 -0.96 14.29 5.01
N ASP A 415 0.02 15.20 5.18
CA ASP A 415 1.41 14.95 4.79
C ASP A 415 1.99 13.71 5.53
N PRO A 416 2.59 12.75 4.81
CA PRO A 416 3.11 11.52 5.40
C PRO A 416 4.20 11.74 6.45
N ASP A 417 4.97 12.83 6.44
CA ASP A 417 5.94 13.09 7.52
C ASP A 417 5.26 13.14 8.90
N ASN A 418 4.01 13.61 8.96
CA ASN A 418 3.23 13.73 10.21
C ASN A 418 2.51 12.44 10.63
N ILE A 419 2.32 11.47 9.73
CA ILE A 419 1.59 10.23 10.00
C ILE A 419 2.57 9.04 10.05
N GLU A 420 2.77 8.50 11.25
CA GLU A 420 3.70 7.38 11.47
C GLU A 420 3.38 6.15 10.61
N VAL A 421 2.08 5.82 10.46
CA VAL A 421 1.60 4.74 9.59
C VAL A 421 2.04 4.92 8.13
N PHE A 422 2.03 6.15 7.60
CA PHE A 422 2.45 6.43 6.22
C PHE A 422 3.98 6.37 6.05
N ARG A 423 4.75 6.69 7.11
CA ARG A 423 6.21 6.48 7.13
C ARG A 423 6.62 5.02 7.29
N GLN A 424 5.82 4.21 7.97
CA GLN A 424 6.09 2.79 8.21
C GLN A 424 5.68 1.89 7.02
N TYR A 425 4.57 2.21 6.36
CA TYR A 425 3.98 1.41 5.29
C TYR A 425 3.76 2.28 4.04
N GLU A 426 4.85 2.59 3.33
CA GLU A 426 4.82 3.44 2.13
C GLU A 426 3.87 2.93 1.05
N SER A 427 3.82 1.61 0.82
CA SER A 427 2.93 0.99 -0.16
C SER A 427 1.45 1.16 0.21
N PHE A 428 1.10 1.11 1.50
CA PHE A 428 -0.24 1.46 1.97
C PHE A 428 -0.56 2.93 1.73
N TYR A 429 0.38 3.85 2.00
CA TYR A 429 0.21 5.28 1.70
C TYR A 429 0.02 5.53 0.19
N ARG A 430 0.85 4.94 -0.69
CA ARG A 430 0.70 5.07 -2.15
C ARG A 430 -0.63 4.51 -2.66
N LEU A 431 -1.11 3.40 -2.09
CA LEU A 431 -2.45 2.87 -2.39
C LEU A 431 -3.57 3.85 -2.01
N LEU A 432 -3.50 4.47 -0.84
CA LEU A 432 -4.46 5.51 -0.44
C LEU A 432 -4.38 6.73 -1.36
N VAL A 433 -3.18 7.16 -1.75
CA VAL A 433 -2.98 8.27 -2.70
C VAL A 433 -3.58 7.95 -4.06
N ARG A 434 -3.26 6.80 -4.69
CA ARG A 434 -3.84 6.42 -5.99
C ARG A 434 -5.36 6.34 -5.94
N ALA A 435 -5.93 5.73 -4.90
CA ALA A 435 -7.38 5.64 -4.76
C ALA A 435 -8.06 6.99 -4.42
N THR A 436 -7.33 7.98 -3.92
CA THR A 436 -7.84 9.33 -3.62
C THR A 436 -7.36 10.44 -4.57
N ASP A 437 -6.81 10.08 -5.74
CA ASP A 437 -6.39 11.07 -6.73
C ASP A 437 -7.59 11.94 -7.18
N PRO A 438 -7.48 13.28 -7.20
CA PRO A 438 -8.54 14.16 -7.70
C PRO A 438 -8.99 13.86 -9.14
N ASP A 439 -8.12 13.28 -9.98
CA ASP A 439 -8.46 12.80 -11.31
C ASP A 439 -8.97 11.34 -11.24
N PRO A 440 -10.28 11.07 -11.46
CA PRO A 440 -10.83 9.72 -11.35
C PRO A 440 -10.22 8.74 -12.36
N ALA A 441 -9.61 9.21 -13.46
CA ALA A 441 -8.97 8.36 -14.46
C ALA A 441 -7.59 7.81 -14.03
N ARG A 442 -7.06 8.24 -12.86
CA ARG A 442 -5.78 7.77 -12.29
C ARG A 442 -5.94 6.74 -11.17
N ARG A 443 -7.16 6.64 -10.65
CA ARG A 443 -7.52 5.69 -9.59
C ARG A 443 -7.42 4.25 -10.09
N PHE A 444 -7.74 3.29 -9.23
CA PHE A 444 -7.91 1.90 -9.65
C PHE A 444 -9.10 1.81 -10.63
N ALA A 445 -8.93 1.07 -11.73
CA ALA A 445 -9.92 0.91 -12.78
C ALA A 445 -11.06 -0.05 -12.37
N SER A 446 -10.83 -0.88 -11.36
CA SER A 446 -11.85 -1.78 -10.80
C SER A 446 -11.60 -2.09 -9.32
N ALA A 447 -12.64 -2.55 -8.63
CA ALA A 447 -12.52 -3.06 -7.27
C ALA A 447 -11.58 -4.29 -7.18
N GLN A 448 -11.51 -5.11 -8.23
CA GLN A 448 -10.60 -6.26 -8.30
C GLN A 448 -9.13 -5.82 -8.34
N GLU A 449 -8.78 -4.84 -9.18
CA GLU A 449 -7.42 -4.28 -9.23
C GLU A 449 -7.01 -3.70 -7.87
N MET A 450 -7.91 -2.94 -7.23
CA MET A 450 -7.67 -2.38 -5.89
C MET A 450 -7.53 -3.49 -4.84
N ALA A 451 -8.32 -4.56 -4.91
CA ALA A 451 -8.26 -5.69 -3.97
C ALA A 451 -6.96 -6.50 -4.11
N GLU A 452 -6.49 -6.75 -5.33
CA GLU A 452 -5.21 -7.41 -5.59
C GLU A 452 -4.04 -6.58 -5.04
N GLN A 453 -4.00 -5.29 -5.34
CA GLN A 453 -2.94 -4.40 -4.85
C GLN A 453 -3.02 -4.20 -3.32
N LEU A 454 -4.22 -4.11 -2.72
CA LEU A 454 -4.40 -4.08 -1.28
C LEU A 454 -3.98 -5.40 -0.60
N THR A 455 -4.15 -6.53 -1.29
CA THR A 455 -3.65 -7.84 -0.81
C THR A 455 -2.12 -7.93 -0.89
N GLY A 456 -1.49 -7.34 -1.91
CA GLY A 456 -0.03 -7.17 -1.98
C GLY A 456 0.50 -6.33 -0.81
N VAL A 457 -0.09 -5.15 -0.60
CA VAL A 457 0.20 -4.28 0.57
C VAL A 457 0.01 -5.04 1.90
N LEU A 458 -1.07 -5.82 2.03
CA LEU A 458 -1.33 -6.62 3.24
C LEU A 458 -0.23 -7.66 3.51
N ARG A 459 0.30 -8.32 2.46
CA ARG A 459 1.42 -9.26 2.59
C ARG A 459 2.67 -8.56 3.13
N GLU A 460 2.98 -7.36 2.63
CA GLU A 460 4.11 -6.54 3.09
C GLU A 460 3.96 -6.10 4.56
N VAL A 461 2.79 -5.55 4.92
CA VAL A 461 2.48 -5.13 6.30
C VAL A 461 2.67 -6.30 7.28
N VAL A 462 2.07 -7.45 6.99
CA VAL A 462 2.15 -8.64 7.86
C VAL A 462 3.57 -9.22 7.89
N ALA A 463 4.31 -9.21 6.78
CA ALA A 463 5.68 -9.68 6.74
C ALA A 463 6.63 -8.79 7.58
N LEU A 464 6.50 -7.47 7.46
CA LEU A 464 7.25 -6.49 8.26
C LEU A 464 6.97 -6.63 9.76
N GLN A 465 5.71 -6.81 10.15
CA GLN A 465 5.31 -6.95 11.56
C GLN A 465 5.76 -8.27 12.19
N THR A 466 5.61 -9.38 11.45
CA THR A 466 5.83 -10.73 12.01
C THR A 466 7.22 -11.30 11.76
N GLY A 467 8.03 -10.65 10.91
CA GLY A 467 9.31 -11.16 10.43
C GLY A 467 9.20 -12.45 9.60
N LYS A 468 7.98 -12.79 9.14
CA LYS A 468 7.69 -14.03 8.40
C LYS A 468 7.23 -13.69 6.97
N PRO A 469 7.97 -14.15 5.94
CA PRO A 469 7.58 -14.02 4.55
C PRO A 469 6.14 -14.40 4.23
N ARG A 470 5.54 -13.65 3.32
CA ARG A 470 4.18 -13.84 2.77
C ARG A 470 4.25 -13.83 1.23
N PRO A 471 5.01 -14.78 0.62
CA PRO A 471 5.28 -14.78 -0.82
C PRO A 471 4.01 -14.99 -1.66
N SER A 472 4.01 -14.48 -2.90
CA SER A 472 2.88 -14.63 -3.82
C SER A 472 3.24 -14.39 -5.27
N LEU A 473 2.63 -15.18 -6.17
CA LEU A 473 2.72 -14.93 -7.60
C LEU A 473 1.96 -13.64 -7.97
N SER A 474 2.65 -12.71 -8.63
CA SER A 474 2.05 -11.48 -9.17
C SER A 474 1.14 -11.78 -10.37
N THR A 475 0.04 -11.04 -10.49
CA THR A 475 -0.86 -11.01 -11.65
C THR A 475 -0.36 -10.05 -12.75
N LEU A 476 0.55 -9.13 -12.43
CA LEU A 476 1.10 -8.13 -13.37
C LEU A 476 2.51 -8.48 -13.86
N PHE A 477 3.29 -9.23 -13.08
CA PHE A 477 4.67 -9.62 -13.37
C PHE A 477 4.90 -11.13 -13.35
N GLY A 478 5.85 -11.59 -14.16
CA GLY A 478 6.46 -12.91 -14.02
C GLY A 478 7.40 -13.00 -12.79
N PRO A 479 7.82 -14.23 -12.41
CA PRO A 479 8.79 -14.43 -11.33
C PRO A 479 10.18 -13.89 -11.69
N GLU A 480 11.07 -13.81 -10.69
CA GLU A 480 12.51 -13.66 -10.94
C GLU A 480 13.05 -14.94 -11.63
N VAL A 481 13.57 -14.80 -12.85
CA VAL A 481 14.09 -15.93 -13.66
C VAL A 481 15.62 -16.05 -13.58
N LYS A 482 16.31 -14.97 -13.20
CA LYS A 482 17.78 -14.88 -13.20
C LYS A 482 18.26 -13.94 -12.10
N VAL A 483 19.27 -14.36 -11.34
CA VAL A 483 20.07 -13.49 -10.46
C VAL A 483 21.45 -13.32 -11.08
N THR A 484 21.88 -12.07 -11.30
CA THR A 484 23.16 -11.76 -11.96
C THR A 484 24.34 -11.69 -10.99
N ASP A 485 24.15 -11.02 -9.86
CA ASP A 485 25.26 -10.52 -9.02
C ASP A 485 25.51 -11.39 -7.78
N THR A 486 25.51 -12.71 -7.95
CA THR A 486 25.77 -13.66 -6.85
C THR A 486 27.24 -13.68 -6.40
N GLU A 487 28.16 -13.31 -7.28
CA GLU A 487 29.59 -13.18 -6.96
C GLU A 487 29.94 -11.79 -6.40
N LEU A 488 29.41 -11.45 -5.22
CA LEU A 488 29.64 -10.15 -4.54
C LEU A 488 31.12 -9.75 -4.42
N PHE A 489 32.02 -10.72 -4.35
CA PHE A 489 33.45 -10.51 -4.13
C PHE A 489 34.24 -11.03 -5.33
N ALA A 490 35.13 -10.20 -5.88
CA ALA A 490 36.07 -10.62 -6.92
C ALA A 490 36.96 -11.78 -6.46
N GLU A 491 37.51 -12.57 -7.38
CA GLU A 491 38.54 -13.56 -7.02
C GLU A 491 39.78 -12.86 -6.44
N LEU A 492 40.43 -13.51 -5.46
CA LEU A 492 41.69 -13.03 -4.91
C LEU A 492 42.82 -13.46 -5.85
N THR A 493 43.39 -12.51 -6.57
CA THR A 493 44.59 -12.69 -7.40
C THR A 493 45.86 -12.75 -6.55
N ASP A 494 45.91 -11.89 -5.53
CA ASP A 494 47.02 -11.79 -4.57
C ASP A 494 47.09 -13.01 -3.64
N ASP A 495 48.13 -13.08 -2.79
CA ASP A 495 48.24 -14.15 -1.79
C ASP A 495 47.35 -13.89 -0.57
N VAL A 496 46.75 -14.97 -0.05
CA VAL A 496 45.78 -14.98 1.06
C VAL A 496 46.35 -14.57 2.43
N SER A 497 47.65 -14.28 2.50
CA SER A 497 48.37 -13.88 3.71
C SER A 497 49.57 -13.03 3.32
N ARG A 498 49.89 -12.02 4.14
CA ARG A 498 51.06 -11.14 3.99
C ARG A 498 52.40 -11.89 3.89
N LEU A 499 52.47 -13.13 4.38
CA LEU A 499 53.65 -14.00 4.23
C LEU A 499 53.86 -14.56 2.82
N GLY A 500 52.80 -14.71 2.03
CA GLY A 500 52.90 -15.23 0.66
C GLY A 500 53.46 -14.21 -0.33
N VAL A 501 53.19 -12.93 -0.08
CA VAL A 501 53.47 -11.80 -0.97
C VAL A 501 54.93 -11.80 -1.44
N ARG A 502 55.13 -12.04 -2.74
CA ARG A 502 56.43 -12.00 -3.40
C ARG A 502 56.97 -10.56 -3.40
N PRO A 503 58.16 -10.29 -2.84
CA PRO A 503 58.80 -9.00 -3.02
C PRO A 503 59.03 -8.75 -4.51
N LEU A 504 58.40 -7.71 -5.06
CA LEU A 504 58.65 -7.27 -6.42
C LEU A 504 60.08 -6.73 -6.50
N ALA A 505 60.95 -7.48 -7.18
CA ALA A 505 62.26 -6.97 -7.55
C ALA A 505 62.07 -5.69 -8.38
N PRO A 506 62.79 -4.59 -8.10
CA PRO A 506 62.58 -3.33 -8.79
C PRO A 506 62.92 -3.50 -10.27
N LYS A 507 61.89 -3.46 -11.13
CA LYS A 507 62.10 -3.42 -12.58
C LYS A 507 62.87 -2.15 -12.92
N GLY A 508 63.93 -2.29 -13.71
CA GLY A 508 64.83 -1.20 -14.07
C GLY A 508 64.11 -0.01 -14.72
N SER A 509 64.69 1.18 -14.57
CA SER A 509 64.11 2.46 -14.97
C SER A 509 63.74 2.54 -16.46
N GLY A 510 62.45 2.39 -16.76
CA GLY A 510 61.81 2.77 -18.02
C GLY A 510 60.69 3.76 -17.72
N GLY A 511 60.82 5.00 -18.20
CA GLY A 511 59.98 6.11 -17.72
C GLY A 511 58.53 6.03 -18.19
N HIS A 512 57.60 5.89 -17.24
CA HIS A 512 56.17 6.17 -17.43
C HIS A 512 55.67 7.13 -16.35
N ARG A 513 54.61 7.87 -16.69
CA ARG A 513 54.01 8.92 -15.84
C ARG A 513 53.61 8.39 -14.47
N GLU A 514 53.69 9.25 -13.46
CA GLU A 514 53.03 9.06 -12.17
C GLU A 514 51.52 8.93 -12.39
N SER A 515 51.01 7.70 -12.31
CA SER A 515 49.60 7.46 -12.08
C SER A 515 49.26 7.88 -10.65
N LEU A 516 48.26 8.74 -10.49
CA LEU A 516 47.68 9.07 -9.18
C LEU A 516 47.34 7.77 -8.43
N PRO A 517 47.47 7.74 -7.09
CA PRO A 517 47.14 6.55 -6.30
C PRO A 517 45.70 6.15 -6.58
N ALA A 518 45.50 4.90 -6.99
CA ALA A 518 44.18 4.36 -7.25
C ALA A 518 43.31 4.47 -5.98
N PRO A 519 42.00 4.77 -6.11
CA PRO A 519 41.10 4.76 -4.96
C PRO A 519 41.14 3.38 -4.29
N PRO A 520 41.00 3.30 -2.96
CA PRO A 520 41.09 2.03 -2.24
C PRO A 520 40.05 1.06 -2.77
N ALA A 521 40.50 -0.06 -3.37
CA ALA A 521 39.64 -0.97 -4.12
C ALA A 521 38.40 -1.38 -3.31
N ALA A 522 37.22 -1.21 -3.92
CA ALA A 522 35.95 -1.52 -3.28
C ALA A 522 35.96 -2.98 -2.78
N ILE A 523 35.47 -3.18 -1.56
CA ILE A 523 35.50 -4.50 -0.90
C ILE A 523 34.62 -5.52 -1.66
N VAL A 524 33.70 -5.00 -2.47
CA VAL A 524 32.59 -5.67 -3.14
C VAL A 524 32.63 -5.23 -4.62
N ARG A 525 32.26 -6.12 -5.54
CA ARG A 525 32.12 -5.76 -6.97
C ARG A 525 31.01 -4.71 -7.16
N PRO A 526 31.18 -3.75 -8.08
CA PRO A 526 30.08 -2.88 -8.51
C PRO A 526 29.00 -3.71 -9.22
N LEU A 527 27.76 -3.24 -9.14
CA LEU A 527 26.59 -3.84 -9.80
C LEU A 527 26.66 -3.68 -11.32
N ASP A 528 26.43 -4.76 -12.07
CA ASP A 528 26.21 -4.66 -13.53
C ASP A 528 24.77 -4.20 -13.79
N SER A 529 24.58 -2.89 -13.97
CA SER A 529 23.25 -2.29 -14.14
C SER A 529 22.51 -2.81 -15.38
N ALA A 530 23.24 -3.08 -16.47
CA ALA A 530 22.64 -3.54 -17.72
C ALA A 530 22.21 -5.02 -17.62
N ALA A 531 23.07 -5.89 -17.09
CA ALA A 531 22.70 -7.28 -16.85
C ALA A 531 21.58 -7.41 -15.82
N THR A 532 21.59 -6.57 -14.77
CA THR A 532 20.54 -6.54 -13.73
C THR A 532 19.20 -6.08 -14.30
N ALA A 533 19.17 -4.99 -15.09
CA ALA A 533 17.95 -4.51 -15.73
C ALA A 533 17.32 -5.54 -16.68
N LEU A 534 18.16 -6.31 -17.38
CA LEU A 534 17.73 -7.42 -18.22
C LEU A 534 17.37 -8.70 -17.44
N ALA A 535 17.69 -8.77 -16.15
CA ALA A 535 17.27 -9.82 -15.21
C ALA A 535 16.00 -9.45 -14.42
N LEU A 536 15.66 -8.16 -14.27
CA LEU A 536 14.44 -7.69 -13.61
C LEU A 536 13.18 -8.39 -14.14
N PRO A 537 12.15 -8.61 -13.29
CA PRO A 537 10.88 -9.22 -13.67
C PRO A 537 10.29 -8.64 -14.96
N VAL A 538 9.64 -9.51 -15.73
CA VAL A 538 9.00 -9.14 -16.99
C VAL A 538 7.51 -8.93 -16.71
N PRO A 539 6.88 -7.83 -17.18
CA PRO A 539 5.42 -7.73 -17.22
C PRO A 539 4.79 -8.97 -17.87
N ARG A 540 3.64 -9.40 -17.39
CA ARG A 540 2.89 -10.49 -18.03
C ARG A 540 2.33 -10.02 -19.37
N VAL A 541 2.28 -10.96 -20.30
CA VAL A 541 1.63 -10.79 -21.59
C VAL A 541 0.12 -10.70 -21.35
N ASP A 542 -0.51 -9.66 -21.88
CA ASP A 542 -1.97 -9.49 -21.86
C ASP A 542 -2.67 -10.65 -22.58
N PRO A 543 -3.59 -11.38 -21.93
CA PRO A 543 -4.33 -12.47 -22.56
C PRO A 543 -5.15 -12.07 -23.79
N ASP A 544 -5.54 -10.80 -23.90
CA ASP A 544 -6.36 -10.27 -25.00
C ASP A 544 -5.50 -9.76 -26.19
N ASP A 545 -4.16 -9.78 -26.09
CA ASP A 545 -3.27 -9.43 -27.21
C ASP A 545 -3.32 -10.52 -28.31
N PRO A 546 -3.47 -10.16 -29.61
CA PRO A 546 -3.58 -11.14 -30.70
C PRO A 546 -2.38 -12.07 -30.85
N ASN A 547 -1.22 -11.70 -30.29
CA ASN A 547 -0.02 -12.54 -30.27
C ASN A 547 0.16 -13.32 -28.95
N ALA A 548 -0.74 -13.24 -27.97
CA ALA A 548 -0.54 -13.83 -26.63
C ALA A 548 -0.23 -15.34 -26.68
N GLY A 549 -1.02 -16.12 -27.43
CA GLY A 549 -0.77 -17.56 -27.62
C GLY A 549 0.50 -17.87 -28.41
N PHE A 550 0.90 -17.01 -29.34
CA PHE A 550 2.15 -17.13 -30.09
C PHE A 550 3.38 -16.85 -29.19
N LEU A 551 3.33 -15.76 -28.41
CA LEU A 551 4.37 -15.37 -27.46
C LEU A 551 4.54 -16.38 -26.31
N ALA A 552 3.46 -17.07 -25.91
CA ALA A 552 3.49 -18.18 -24.96
C ALA A 552 4.16 -19.44 -25.55
N GLY A 553 4.02 -19.68 -26.86
CA GLY A 553 4.72 -20.75 -27.58
C GLY A 553 6.22 -20.51 -27.79
N LEU A 554 6.68 -19.25 -27.74
CA LEU A 554 8.09 -18.89 -27.81
C LEU A 554 8.82 -19.19 -26.49
N MET A 555 9.24 -20.45 -26.36
CA MET A 555 10.20 -20.91 -25.34
C MET A 555 11.54 -20.15 -25.45
N THR A 556 12.45 -20.36 -24.48
CA THR A 556 13.66 -19.56 -24.28
C THR A 556 14.72 -19.74 -25.38
N SER A 557 14.54 -19.07 -26.50
CA SER A 557 15.55 -18.88 -27.56
C SER A 557 16.57 -17.79 -27.20
N ALA A 558 17.72 -17.76 -27.88
CA ALA A 558 18.65 -16.64 -27.79
C ALA A 558 18.01 -15.33 -28.33
N PRO A 559 18.43 -14.13 -27.87
CA PRO A 559 17.79 -12.87 -28.28
C PRO A 559 17.72 -12.64 -29.81
N ALA A 560 18.72 -13.07 -30.56
CA ALA A 560 18.73 -13.00 -32.03
C ALA A 560 17.71 -13.96 -32.68
N GLU A 561 17.63 -15.19 -32.19
CA GLU A 561 16.64 -16.19 -32.62
C GLU A 561 15.22 -15.73 -32.28
N LEU A 562 15.04 -15.11 -31.12
CA LEU A 562 13.78 -14.51 -30.70
C LEU A 562 13.35 -13.39 -31.66
N ILE A 563 14.24 -12.45 -32.02
CA ILE A 563 13.93 -11.40 -33.00
C ILE A 563 13.57 -11.98 -34.37
N ALA A 564 14.27 -13.02 -34.83
CA ALA A 564 13.92 -13.71 -36.07
C ALA A 564 12.54 -14.38 -35.99
N ALA A 565 12.21 -15.03 -34.86
CA ALA A 565 10.92 -15.66 -34.63
C ALA A 565 9.77 -14.64 -34.54
N LEU A 566 9.97 -13.49 -33.90
CA LEU A 566 8.98 -12.41 -33.82
C LEU A 566 8.60 -11.85 -35.22
N GLY A 567 9.45 -12.03 -36.23
CA GLY A 567 9.13 -11.72 -37.63
C GLY A 567 8.06 -12.62 -38.27
N ALA A 568 7.68 -13.72 -37.63
CA ALA A 568 6.61 -14.64 -38.06
C ALA A 568 5.29 -14.47 -37.27
N ALA A 569 5.16 -13.39 -36.49
CA ALA A 569 4.00 -13.15 -35.65
C ALA A 569 2.71 -12.83 -36.45
N PRO A 570 1.53 -13.31 -36.00
CA PRO A 570 0.25 -13.04 -36.67
C PRO A 570 -0.14 -11.56 -36.88
N ALA A 571 0.25 -10.65 -35.98
CA ALA A 571 -0.13 -9.23 -36.02
C ALA A 571 0.97 -8.31 -35.46
N ASP A 572 0.96 -7.02 -35.83
CA ASP A 572 1.75 -5.99 -35.13
C ASP A 572 1.02 -5.57 -33.85
N SER A 573 1.55 -5.92 -32.68
CA SER A 573 0.93 -5.64 -31.37
C SER A 573 1.90 -5.02 -30.36
N VAL A 574 1.35 -4.51 -29.25
CA VAL A 574 2.15 -3.91 -28.18
C VAL A 574 3.07 -4.96 -27.56
N GLU A 575 2.55 -6.14 -27.21
CA GLU A 575 3.34 -7.21 -26.61
C GLU A 575 4.46 -7.70 -27.54
N LEU A 576 4.20 -7.77 -28.86
CA LEU A 576 5.23 -8.10 -29.85
C LEU A 576 6.38 -7.08 -29.83
N ARG A 577 6.05 -5.78 -29.82
CA ARG A 577 7.01 -4.68 -29.79
C ARG A 577 7.80 -4.63 -28.49
N LEU A 578 7.16 -4.85 -27.34
CA LEU A 578 7.83 -4.93 -26.03
C LEU A 578 8.78 -6.14 -25.93
N ARG A 579 8.36 -7.30 -26.44
CA ARG A 579 9.20 -8.51 -26.54
C ARG A 579 10.43 -8.26 -27.40
N GLY A 580 10.25 -7.61 -28.56
CA GLY A 580 11.34 -7.21 -29.46
C GLY A 580 12.29 -6.17 -28.86
N LEU A 581 11.75 -5.16 -28.17
CA LEU A 581 12.52 -4.14 -27.45
C LEU A 581 13.46 -4.77 -26.41
N ARG A 582 12.96 -5.69 -25.58
CA ARG A 582 13.81 -6.40 -24.59
C ARG A 582 14.92 -7.22 -25.25
N ALA A 583 14.62 -7.87 -26.37
CA ALA A 583 15.60 -8.64 -27.12
C ALA A 583 16.72 -7.74 -27.71
N ARG A 584 16.36 -6.59 -28.29
CA ARG A 584 17.34 -5.60 -28.82
C ARG A 584 18.27 -5.07 -27.72
N LEU A 585 17.70 -4.70 -26.57
CA LEU A 585 18.49 -4.29 -25.38
C LEU A 585 19.45 -5.41 -24.93
N ALA A 586 19.00 -6.68 -24.95
CA ALA A 586 19.83 -7.83 -24.59
C ALA A 586 20.96 -8.15 -25.59
N MET A 587 20.91 -7.61 -26.81
CA MET A 587 22.00 -7.69 -27.80
C MET A 587 22.88 -6.44 -27.86
N GLY A 588 22.54 -5.38 -27.10
CA GLY A 588 23.22 -4.08 -27.18
C GLY A 588 22.84 -3.24 -28.40
N GLU A 589 21.73 -3.52 -29.08
CA GLU A 589 21.22 -2.72 -30.21
C GLU A 589 20.52 -1.44 -29.74
N LEU A 590 21.25 -0.60 -28.98
CA LEU A 590 20.69 0.51 -28.21
C LEU A 590 19.92 1.53 -29.06
N THR A 591 20.38 1.84 -30.27
CA THR A 591 19.68 2.77 -31.19
C THR A 591 18.33 2.20 -31.63
N ALA A 592 18.30 0.96 -32.14
CA ALA A 592 17.06 0.32 -32.59
C ALA A 592 16.10 0.05 -31.41
N ALA A 593 16.61 -0.18 -30.21
CA ALA A 593 15.82 -0.21 -28.99
C ALA A 593 15.20 1.17 -28.67
N ALA A 594 15.97 2.26 -28.73
CA ALA A 594 15.47 3.61 -28.51
C ALA A 594 14.40 4.02 -29.54
N ASP A 595 14.61 3.72 -30.83
CA ASP A 595 13.63 3.97 -31.89
C ASP A 595 12.32 3.18 -31.65
N THR A 596 12.43 1.92 -31.20
CA THR A 596 11.27 1.08 -30.85
C THR A 596 10.51 1.66 -29.64
N LEU A 597 11.23 2.15 -28.63
CA LEU A 597 10.64 2.72 -27.42
C LEU A 597 9.94 4.07 -27.71
N ALA A 598 10.55 4.95 -28.51
CA ALA A 598 9.95 6.24 -28.85
C ALA A 598 8.65 6.09 -29.68
N ASP A 599 8.60 5.10 -30.57
CA ASP A 599 7.38 4.72 -31.29
C ASP A 599 6.29 4.19 -30.34
N LEU A 600 6.66 3.34 -29.37
CA LEU A 600 5.74 2.85 -28.33
C LEU A 600 5.21 3.97 -27.43
N GLU A 601 6.08 4.88 -26.95
CA GLU A 601 5.69 6.05 -26.14
C GLU A 601 4.76 7.00 -26.92
N HIS A 602 4.88 7.06 -28.26
CA HIS A 602 4.02 7.90 -29.09
C HIS A 602 2.62 7.29 -29.29
N ARG A 603 2.54 5.97 -29.52
CA ARG A 603 1.27 5.26 -29.80
C ARG A 603 0.49 4.86 -28.55
N HIS A 604 1.19 4.52 -27.46
CA HIS A 604 0.62 3.91 -26.25
C HIS A 604 1.08 4.66 -24.97
N PRO A 605 0.84 5.98 -24.87
CA PRO A 605 1.35 6.81 -23.76
C PRO A 605 0.78 6.45 -22.38
N ASP A 606 -0.40 5.81 -22.34
CA ASP A 606 -1.10 5.37 -21.12
C ASP A 606 -0.73 3.94 -20.67
N ASP A 607 0.12 3.24 -21.44
CA ASP A 607 0.52 1.87 -21.14
C ASP A 607 1.71 1.81 -20.18
N TRP A 608 1.47 1.36 -18.96
CA TRP A 608 2.48 1.24 -17.91
C TRP A 608 3.65 0.30 -18.28
N ARG A 609 3.44 -0.66 -19.18
CA ARG A 609 4.51 -1.54 -19.66
C ARG A 609 5.52 -0.75 -20.47
N VAL A 610 5.10 0.25 -21.24
CA VAL A 610 6.00 1.16 -21.95
C VAL A 610 6.82 1.97 -20.95
N VAL A 611 6.21 2.45 -19.86
CA VAL A 611 6.94 3.14 -18.76
C VAL A 611 7.93 2.20 -18.07
N TRP A 612 7.55 0.95 -17.79
CA TRP A 612 8.45 -0.07 -17.24
C TRP A 612 9.66 -0.30 -18.16
N TYR A 613 9.42 -0.47 -19.47
CA TYR A 613 10.48 -0.73 -20.43
C TYR A 613 11.35 0.50 -20.74
N ARG A 614 10.82 1.72 -20.60
CA ARG A 614 11.63 2.95 -20.51
C ARG A 614 12.58 2.89 -19.32
N GLY A 615 12.10 2.46 -18.15
CA GLY A 615 12.94 2.26 -16.96
C GLY A 615 14.07 1.23 -17.18
N VAL A 616 13.74 0.09 -17.79
CA VAL A 616 14.71 -0.96 -18.16
C VAL A 616 15.74 -0.44 -19.18
N ALA A 617 15.30 0.24 -20.24
CA ALA A 617 16.18 0.82 -21.24
C ALA A 617 17.14 1.85 -20.63
N ALA A 618 16.63 2.71 -19.74
CA ALA A 618 17.41 3.75 -19.06
C ALA A 618 18.48 3.16 -18.12
N LEU A 619 18.21 2.07 -17.41
CA LEU A 619 19.25 1.35 -16.63
C LEU A 619 20.35 0.72 -17.51
N VAL A 620 19.99 0.27 -18.73
CA VAL A 620 20.94 -0.32 -19.70
C VAL A 620 21.81 0.76 -20.35
N THR A 621 21.27 1.95 -20.62
CA THR A 621 22.02 3.06 -21.22
C THR A 621 22.79 3.93 -20.21
N GLY A 622 22.47 3.82 -18.91
CA GLY A 622 23.13 4.58 -17.83
C GLY A 622 22.36 5.83 -17.37
N ASP A 623 21.16 6.09 -17.88
CA ASP A 623 20.26 7.13 -17.38
C ASP A 623 19.50 6.61 -16.14
N PHE A 624 20.24 6.49 -15.03
CA PHE A 624 19.70 6.02 -13.76
C PHE A 624 18.62 6.94 -13.17
N GLU A 625 18.57 8.20 -13.61
CA GLU A 625 17.61 9.22 -13.19
C GLU A 625 16.24 9.00 -13.85
N SER A 626 16.19 8.90 -15.18
CA SER A 626 14.98 8.50 -15.90
C SER A 626 14.52 7.10 -15.50
N ALA A 627 15.44 6.18 -15.21
CA ALA A 627 15.11 4.86 -14.71
C ALA A 627 14.34 4.93 -13.38
N ALA A 628 14.90 5.64 -12.40
CA ALA A 628 14.28 5.82 -11.08
C ALA A 628 12.87 6.42 -11.19
N LEU A 629 12.69 7.49 -11.97
CA LEU A 629 11.39 8.13 -12.19
C LEU A 629 10.37 7.18 -12.86
N SER A 630 10.83 6.33 -13.79
CA SER A 630 9.95 5.39 -14.50
C SER A 630 9.46 4.27 -13.57
N PHE A 631 10.32 3.71 -12.72
CA PHE A 631 9.92 2.68 -11.76
C PHE A 631 9.13 3.24 -10.57
N ASP A 632 9.36 4.51 -10.17
CA ASP A 632 8.59 5.21 -9.13
C ASP A 632 7.12 5.41 -9.58
N ALA A 633 6.91 5.78 -10.85
CA ALA A 633 5.57 5.87 -11.44
C ALA A 633 4.85 4.50 -11.52
N VAL A 634 5.58 3.42 -11.81
CA VAL A 634 5.01 2.06 -11.78
C VAL A 634 4.73 1.58 -10.34
N TYR A 635 5.46 2.08 -9.33
CA TYR A 635 5.19 1.82 -7.91
C TYR A 635 3.97 2.60 -7.40
N ASP A 636 3.76 3.86 -7.83
CA ASP A 636 2.54 4.62 -7.56
C ASP A 636 1.30 3.96 -8.20
N ALA A 637 1.45 3.42 -9.42
CA ALA A 637 0.40 2.63 -10.06
C ALA A 637 0.10 1.32 -9.29
N PHE A 638 1.14 0.54 -8.98
CA PHE A 638 1.01 -0.82 -8.44
C PHE A 638 1.73 -0.97 -7.09
N PRO A 639 1.17 -0.38 -6.01
CA PRO A 639 1.82 -0.34 -4.70
C PRO A 639 1.98 -1.71 -4.03
N GLY A 640 1.19 -2.72 -4.43
CA GLY A 640 1.30 -4.09 -3.92
C GLY A 640 2.42 -4.92 -4.56
N GLU A 641 3.06 -4.43 -5.64
CA GLU A 641 4.02 -5.22 -6.42
C GLU A 641 5.45 -5.14 -5.89
N ALA A 642 6.14 -6.30 -5.85
CA ALA A 642 7.55 -6.39 -5.46
C ALA A 642 8.51 -5.98 -6.59
N ALA A 643 8.12 -6.16 -7.86
CA ALA A 643 8.96 -5.87 -9.02
C ALA A 643 9.43 -4.40 -9.13
N PRO A 644 8.56 -3.37 -9.03
CA PRO A 644 9.02 -1.98 -9.06
C PRO A 644 9.85 -1.61 -7.83
N LYS A 645 9.57 -2.19 -6.65
CA LYS A 645 10.40 -2.00 -5.45
C LYS A 645 11.81 -2.55 -5.65
N LEU A 646 11.96 -3.73 -6.26
CA LEU A 646 13.27 -4.30 -6.62
C LEU A 646 14.02 -3.41 -7.61
N ALA A 647 13.34 -2.91 -8.64
CA ALA A 647 13.92 -2.00 -9.63
C ALA A 647 14.35 -0.65 -9.01
N LEU A 648 13.55 -0.10 -8.08
CA LEU A 648 13.92 1.09 -7.30
C LEU A 648 15.09 0.84 -6.35
N GLY A 649 15.23 -0.36 -5.78
CA GLY A 649 16.42 -0.78 -5.04
C GLY A 649 17.69 -0.74 -5.90
N VAL A 650 17.60 -1.27 -7.13
CA VAL A 650 18.68 -1.21 -8.14
C VAL A 650 19.01 0.24 -8.51
N CYS A 651 18.02 1.07 -8.84
CA CYS A 651 18.20 2.49 -9.13
C CYS A 651 18.85 3.24 -7.98
N ALA A 652 18.39 3.04 -6.75
CA ALA A 652 18.94 3.67 -5.56
C ALA A 652 20.40 3.23 -5.30
N GLU A 653 20.75 1.98 -5.59
CA GLU A 653 22.13 1.50 -5.44
C GLU A 653 23.08 2.16 -6.45
N VAL A 654 22.74 2.21 -7.75
CA VAL A 654 23.59 2.84 -8.78
C VAL A 654 23.65 4.37 -8.64
N LEU A 655 22.62 5.00 -8.08
CA LEU A 655 22.63 6.42 -7.69
C LEU A 655 23.34 6.70 -6.35
N GLY A 656 23.94 5.67 -5.71
CA GLY A 656 24.65 5.82 -4.43
C GLY A 656 23.77 6.14 -3.22
N GLN A 657 22.44 6.02 -3.35
CA GLN A 657 21.46 6.27 -2.29
C GLN A 657 21.29 5.04 -1.38
N LEU A 658 22.40 4.61 -0.75
CA LEU A 658 22.52 3.34 -0.03
C LEU A 658 21.40 3.11 1.01
N ASP A 659 21.01 4.13 1.79
CA ASP A 659 19.90 4.02 2.75
C ASP A 659 18.58 3.60 2.08
N ASN A 660 18.24 4.23 0.94
CA ASN A 660 17.00 3.95 0.20
C ASN A 660 17.08 2.57 -0.47
N ALA A 661 18.24 2.20 -1.01
CA ALA A 661 18.47 0.89 -1.62
C ALA A 661 18.34 -0.25 -0.61
N ALA A 662 18.91 -0.08 0.59
CA ALA A 662 18.79 -1.03 1.69
C ALA A 662 17.32 -1.24 2.10
N GLU A 663 16.53 -0.16 2.19
CA GLU A 663 15.12 -0.27 2.56
C GLU A 663 14.26 -0.97 1.49
N TYR A 664 14.45 -0.64 0.21
CA TYR A 664 13.73 -1.34 -0.87
C TYR A 664 14.09 -2.83 -0.94
N TYR A 665 15.38 -3.17 -0.93
CA TYR A 665 15.81 -4.58 -0.93
C TYR A 665 15.34 -5.32 0.34
N ARG A 666 15.35 -4.66 1.51
CA ARG A 666 14.82 -5.23 2.76
C ARG A 666 13.32 -5.49 2.69
N LEU A 667 12.54 -4.57 2.14
CA LEU A 667 11.09 -4.70 1.99
C LEU A 667 10.72 -5.88 1.08
N VAL A 668 11.37 -5.98 -0.09
CA VAL A 668 11.19 -7.10 -1.02
C VAL A 668 11.60 -8.43 -0.36
N TRP A 669 12.82 -8.53 0.18
CA TRP A 669 13.33 -9.78 0.75
C TRP A 669 12.57 -10.26 1.99
N THR A 670 12.07 -9.33 2.83
CA THR A 670 11.26 -9.69 4.00
C THR A 670 9.89 -10.23 3.60
N THR A 671 9.34 -9.76 2.48
CA THR A 671 8.00 -10.14 2.01
C THR A 671 8.04 -11.43 1.19
N ASP A 672 8.92 -11.53 0.20
CA ASP A 672 9.00 -12.66 -0.73
C ASP A 672 10.46 -13.07 -1.05
N PRO A 673 10.99 -14.09 -0.34
CA PRO A 673 12.32 -14.66 -0.58
C PRO A 673 12.53 -15.39 -1.92
N SER A 674 11.56 -15.39 -2.84
CA SER A 674 11.83 -15.80 -4.23
C SER A 674 12.64 -14.76 -5.01
N TYR A 675 12.58 -13.48 -4.61
CA TYR A 675 13.41 -12.39 -5.15
C TYR A 675 14.81 -12.39 -4.51
N VAL A 676 15.60 -13.40 -4.87
CA VAL A 676 16.95 -13.62 -4.34
C VAL A 676 17.91 -12.48 -4.71
N SER A 677 17.71 -11.76 -5.81
CA SER A 677 18.47 -10.53 -6.09
C SER A 677 18.39 -9.49 -4.97
N ALA A 678 17.27 -9.43 -4.23
CA ALA A 678 17.11 -8.52 -3.10
C ALA A 678 18.01 -8.92 -1.90
N ALA A 679 18.22 -10.22 -1.65
CA ALA A 679 19.15 -10.68 -0.62
C ALA A 679 20.60 -10.26 -0.94
N PHE A 680 21.03 -10.50 -2.18
CA PHE A 680 22.37 -10.11 -2.63
C PHE A 680 22.54 -8.59 -2.65
N GLY A 681 21.56 -7.83 -3.15
CA GLY A 681 21.57 -6.36 -3.15
C GLY A 681 21.61 -5.75 -1.74
N LEU A 682 20.77 -6.22 -0.82
CA LEU A 682 20.81 -5.78 0.58
C LEU A 682 22.16 -6.06 1.24
N ALA A 683 22.78 -7.21 0.95
CA ALA A 683 24.11 -7.52 1.46
C ALA A 683 25.20 -6.63 0.84
N ARG A 684 25.13 -6.38 -0.47
CA ARG A 684 26.03 -5.49 -1.25
C ARG A 684 26.03 -4.07 -0.69
N VAL A 685 24.83 -3.52 -0.48
CA VAL A 685 24.59 -2.18 0.10
C VAL A 685 25.02 -2.11 1.57
N ARG A 686 24.69 -3.11 2.39
CA ARG A 686 25.14 -3.17 3.80
C ARG A 686 26.66 -3.23 3.94
N LEU A 687 27.35 -3.95 3.06
CA LEU A 687 28.82 -3.97 3.02
C LEU A 687 29.42 -2.61 2.61
N ALA A 688 28.77 -1.87 1.72
CA ALA A 688 29.17 -0.50 1.38
C ALA A 688 28.96 0.49 2.55
N ALA A 689 28.02 0.21 3.45
CA ALA A 689 27.79 0.92 4.71
C ALA A 689 28.53 0.33 5.93
N ASP A 690 29.44 -0.64 5.72
CA ASP A 690 30.19 -1.43 6.72
C ASP A 690 29.34 -2.21 7.76
N ASP A 691 28.02 -2.38 7.55
CA ASP A 691 27.17 -3.33 8.29
C ASP A 691 27.44 -4.77 7.81
N ARG A 692 28.66 -5.24 8.03
CA ARG A 692 29.10 -6.61 7.72
C ARG A 692 28.24 -7.66 8.42
N ALA A 693 27.83 -7.40 9.67
CA ALA A 693 27.04 -8.32 10.45
C ALA A 693 25.62 -8.49 9.87
N GLY A 694 24.98 -7.40 9.44
CA GLY A 694 23.69 -7.45 8.74
C GLY A 694 23.77 -7.97 7.32
N ALA A 695 24.88 -7.74 6.61
CA ALA A 695 25.12 -8.34 5.29
C ALA A 695 25.26 -9.87 5.39
N VAL A 696 26.04 -10.36 6.35
CA VAL A 696 26.18 -11.80 6.66
C VAL A 696 24.82 -12.38 7.03
N ARG A 697 24.07 -11.78 7.98
CA ARG A 697 22.72 -12.26 8.34
C ARG A 697 21.75 -12.34 7.14
N THR A 698 21.81 -11.39 6.20
CA THR A 698 20.99 -11.47 4.97
C THR A 698 21.39 -12.66 4.11
N LEU A 699 22.67 -12.82 3.80
CA LEU A 699 23.16 -13.93 2.97
C LEU A 699 22.91 -15.31 3.62
N GLU A 700 22.98 -15.38 4.94
CA GLU A 700 22.70 -16.59 5.72
C GLU A 700 21.20 -16.91 5.85
N SER A 701 20.32 -15.97 5.50
CA SER A 701 18.86 -16.15 5.45
C SER A 701 18.34 -16.70 4.11
N VAL A 702 19.20 -16.80 3.09
CA VAL A 702 18.85 -17.47 1.82
C VAL A 702 18.58 -18.96 2.11
N PRO A 703 17.41 -19.51 1.72
CA PRO A 703 17.02 -20.87 2.09
C PRO A 703 17.80 -21.93 1.32
N GLU A 704 17.94 -23.12 1.91
CA GLU A 704 18.71 -24.24 1.32
C GLU A 704 18.09 -24.78 0.02
N SER A 705 16.80 -24.52 -0.22
CA SER A 705 16.09 -24.81 -1.46
C SER A 705 16.41 -23.86 -2.62
N SER A 706 17.14 -22.77 -2.37
CA SER A 706 17.56 -21.83 -3.43
C SER A 706 18.77 -22.37 -4.19
N ILE A 707 18.71 -22.31 -5.53
CA ILE A 707 19.87 -22.60 -6.40
C ILE A 707 21.08 -21.69 -6.12
N HIS A 708 20.87 -20.55 -5.45
CA HIS A 708 21.91 -19.60 -5.08
C HIS A 708 22.41 -19.78 -3.63
N TYR A 709 21.93 -20.78 -2.88
CA TYR A 709 22.30 -21.03 -1.49
C TYR A 709 23.83 -21.12 -1.28
N THR A 710 24.49 -21.97 -2.08
CA THR A 710 25.94 -22.15 -2.03
C THR A 710 26.70 -20.85 -2.36
N ALA A 711 26.19 -20.03 -3.29
CA ALA A 711 26.79 -18.73 -3.60
C ALA A 711 26.63 -17.72 -2.44
N ALA A 712 25.45 -17.66 -1.82
CA ALA A 712 25.18 -16.80 -0.68
C ALA A 712 26.05 -17.18 0.53
N ARG A 713 26.20 -18.49 0.82
CA ARG A 713 27.09 -18.99 1.87
C ARG A 713 28.58 -18.73 1.58
N VAL A 714 29.04 -18.84 0.34
CA VAL A 714 30.41 -18.44 -0.06
C VAL A 714 30.62 -16.93 0.13
N ALA A 715 29.64 -16.11 -0.26
CA ALA A 715 29.68 -14.66 -0.06
C ALA A 715 29.67 -14.27 1.42
N ALA A 716 28.91 -14.96 2.28
CA ALA A 716 28.89 -14.71 3.71
C ALA A 716 30.25 -14.99 4.39
N VAL A 717 30.95 -16.07 4.00
CA VAL A 717 32.33 -16.33 4.47
C VAL A 717 33.27 -15.19 4.04
N ARG A 718 33.20 -14.75 2.79
CA ARG A 718 34.03 -13.63 2.29
C ARG A 718 33.72 -12.30 2.99
N ALA A 719 32.45 -12.04 3.31
CA ALA A 719 32.01 -10.85 4.07
C ALA A 719 32.55 -10.81 5.50
N ARG A 720 32.61 -11.96 6.20
CA ARG A 720 33.20 -12.10 7.53
C ARG A 720 34.69 -11.73 7.55
N LEU A 721 35.44 -12.13 6.52
CA LEU A 721 36.91 -12.14 6.54
C LEU A 721 37.56 -10.94 5.85
N ARG A 722 37.11 -10.58 4.63
CA ARG A 722 37.91 -9.75 3.72
C ARG A 722 38.11 -8.33 4.23
N ARG A 723 39.38 -7.88 4.17
CA ARG A 723 39.90 -6.57 4.63
C ARG A 723 39.68 -6.25 6.12
N ARG A 724 39.22 -7.20 6.94
CA ARG A 724 38.90 -6.96 8.36
C ARG A 724 40.12 -6.72 9.26
N LEU A 725 41.31 -7.15 8.82
CA LEU A 725 42.58 -6.86 9.50
C LEU A 725 43.20 -5.50 9.09
N GLU A 726 42.65 -4.81 8.09
CA GLU A 726 43.08 -3.47 7.65
C GLU A 726 42.37 -2.33 8.39
N ALA A 727 41.25 -2.62 9.06
CA ALA A 727 40.51 -1.62 9.82
C ALA A 727 41.38 -1.02 10.95
N PRO A 728 41.33 0.30 11.20
CA PRO A 728 41.94 0.92 12.37
C PRO A 728 41.45 0.26 13.67
N GLU A 729 42.31 0.21 14.70
CA GLU A 729 41.90 -0.39 15.98
C GLU A 729 40.82 0.48 16.64
N ALA A 730 39.65 -0.11 16.87
CA ALA A 730 38.62 0.46 17.72
C ALA A 730 39.18 0.71 19.13
N ALA A 731 38.64 1.72 19.82
CA ALA A 731 39.24 2.26 21.04
C ALA A 731 39.50 1.18 22.13
N PRO A 732 40.56 1.33 22.95
CA PRO A 732 40.95 0.33 23.94
C PRO A 732 39.81 0.00 24.91
N GLY A 733 39.29 -1.23 24.82
CA GLY A 733 38.16 -1.70 25.64
C GLY A 733 37.17 -2.60 24.90
N ALA A 734 37.11 -2.54 23.56
CA ALA A 734 36.23 -3.40 22.77
C ALA A 734 36.75 -4.85 22.64
N SER A 735 35.85 -5.84 22.70
CA SER A 735 36.13 -7.28 22.59
C SER A 735 36.44 -7.78 21.16
N ALA A 736 36.98 -6.91 20.30
CA ALA A 736 37.12 -7.13 18.86
C ALA A 736 37.92 -8.40 18.49
N GLY A 737 38.89 -8.81 19.31
CA GLY A 737 39.64 -10.05 19.11
C GLY A 737 38.80 -11.33 19.28
N ALA A 738 37.83 -11.33 20.20
CA ALA A 738 36.94 -12.48 20.40
C ALA A 738 35.91 -12.58 19.26
N ALA A 739 35.25 -11.47 18.93
CA ALA A 739 34.27 -11.43 17.84
C ALA A 739 34.86 -11.79 16.46
N PHE A 740 36.18 -11.63 16.26
CA PHE A 740 36.86 -12.10 15.05
C PHE A 740 37.18 -13.61 15.09
N LEU A 741 37.47 -14.17 16.27
CA LEU A 741 37.62 -15.62 16.44
C LEU A 741 36.28 -16.33 16.16
N ASP A 742 35.17 -15.79 16.67
CA ASP A 742 33.83 -16.34 16.43
C ASP A 742 33.51 -16.38 14.91
N ASP A 743 33.84 -15.32 14.18
CA ASP A 743 33.65 -15.27 12.72
C ASP A 743 34.62 -16.16 11.94
N LEU A 744 35.84 -16.41 12.43
CA LEU A 744 36.74 -17.44 11.87
C LEU A 744 36.16 -18.84 12.05
N MET A 745 35.68 -19.17 13.26
CA MET A 745 35.09 -20.48 13.56
C MET A 745 33.78 -20.70 12.78
N ALA A 746 32.92 -19.69 12.70
CA ALA A 746 31.71 -19.73 11.88
C ALA A 746 32.03 -19.90 10.39
N SER A 747 33.08 -19.23 9.89
CA SER A 747 33.55 -19.39 8.50
C SER A 747 34.04 -20.81 8.21
N ALA A 748 34.75 -21.44 9.16
CA ALA A 748 35.22 -22.82 9.01
C ALA A 748 34.05 -23.83 9.04
N GLY A 749 33.17 -23.77 10.04
CA GLY A 749 32.01 -24.66 10.12
C GLY A 749 31.06 -24.54 8.92
N GLN A 750 30.91 -23.33 8.37
CA GLN A 750 30.16 -23.09 7.14
C GLN A 750 30.83 -23.70 5.89
N LEU A 751 32.17 -23.66 5.80
CA LEU A 751 32.92 -24.30 4.72
C LEU A 751 32.84 -25.83 4.79
N GLU A 752 32.85 -26.40 5.99
CA GLU A 752 32.67 -27.84 6.24
C GLU A 752 31.24 -28.28 5.87
N ALA A 753 30.21 -27.53 6.28
CA ALA A 753 28.82 -27.79 5.89
C ALA A 753 28.61 -27.75 4.37
N LEU A 754 29.23 -26.80 3.66
CA LEU A 754 29.14 -26.67 2.20
C LEU A 754 29.70 -27.87 1.42
N ALA A 755 30.46 -28.77 2.05
CA ALA A 755 30.86 -30.04 1.43
C ALA A 755 29.65 -30.95 1.15
N GLY A 756 28.58 -30.87 1.94
CA GLY A 756 27.32 -31.59 1.69
C GLY A 756 26.46 -30.98 0.58
N PHE A 757 26.55 -29.67 0.37
CA PHE A 757 25.73 -28.91 -0.59
C PHE A 757 26.39 -28.73 -1.97
N GLY A 758 27.19 -29.72 -2.39
CA GLY A 758 27.72 -29.79 -3.75
C GLY A 758 28.76 -28.73 -4.14
N LEU A 759 29.31 -27.96 -3.19
CA LEU A 759 30.44 -27.06 -3.48
C LEU A 759 31.63 -27.89 -3.98
N ASP A 760 32.13 -27.57 -5.17
CA ASP A 760 33.21 -28.33 -5.80
C ASP A 760 34.54 -28.24 -5.03
N ALA A 761 35.42 -29.22 -5.25
CA ALA A 761 36.66 -29.35 -4.50
C ALA A 761 37.64 -28.17 -4.73
N VAL A 762 37.60 -27.51 -5.90
CA VAL A 762 38.50 -26.39 -6.21
C VAL A 762 38.03 -25.13 -5.49
N ARG A 763 36.74 -24.77 -5.59
CA ARG A 763 36.16 -23.63 -4.87
C ARG A 763 36.25 -23.81 -3.36
N ARG A 764 36.05 -25.04 -2.85
CA ARG A 764 36.19 -25.35 -1.41
C ARG A 764 37.62 -25.14 -0.91
N GLU A 765 38.62 -25.66 -1.62
CA GLU A 765 40.04 -25.48 -1.22
C GLU A 765 40.53 -24.04 -1.45
N ARG A 766 40.05 -23.32 -2.48
CA ARG A 766 40.27 -21.87 -2.63
C ARG A 766 39.73 -21.12 -1.40
N LEU A 767 38.49 -21.39 -0.99
CA LEU A 767 37.90 -20.75 0.20
C LEU A 767 38.56 -21.18 1.51
N ALA A 768 39.07 -22.42 1.61
CA ALA A 768 39.92 -22.86 2.73
C ALA A 768 41.20 -22.03 2.84
N THR A 769 41.86 -21.70 1.71
CA THR A 769 43.02 -20.80 1.73
C THR A 769 42.66 -19.37 2.14
N GLU A 770 41.48 -18.84 1.77
CA GLU A 770 41.00 -17.54 2.28
C GLU A 770 40.84 -17.55 3.82
N VAL A 771 40.22 -18.61 4.38
CA VAL A 771 40.03 -18.78 5.83
C VAL A 771 41.36 -18.90 6.58
N LEU A 772 42.21 -19.85 6.16
CA LEU A 772 43.49 -20.15 6.83
C LEU A 772 44.51 -19.02 6.69
N GLY A 773 44.53 -18.33 5.54
CA GLY A 773 45.39 -17.16 5.31
C GLY A 773 45.02 -15.98 6.20
N THR A 774 43.71 -15.69 6.31
CA THR A 774 43.22 -14.62 7.20
C THR A 774 43.48 -14.96 8.67
N ALA A 775 43.32 -16.23 9.08
CA ALA A 775 43.66 -16.69 10.42
C ALA A 775 45.16 -16.53 10.72
N LEU A 776 46.03 -16.86 9.76
CA LEU A 776 47.49 -16.76 9.92
C LEU A 776 47.93 -15.31 10.09
N ASP A 777 47.42 -14.39 9.27
CA ASP A 777 47.70 -12.95 9.41
C ASP A 777 47.17 -12.38 10.74
N TRP A 778 46.06 -12.90 11.27
CA TRP A 778 45.55 -12.51 12.59
C TRP A 778 46.44 -13.00 13.73
N VAL A 779 46.91 -14.26 13.69
CA VAL A 779 47.87 -14.80 14.67
C VAL A 779 49.18 -13.99 14.63
N LEU A 780 49.73 -13.73 13.43
CA LEU A 780 50.95 -12.94 13.23
C LEU A 780 50.83 -11.48 13.68
N SER A 781 49.63 -10.90 13.64
CA SER A 781 49.39 -9.54 14.14
C SER A 781 49.51 -9.41 15.66
N GLY A 782 49.66 -10.52 16.39
CA GLY A 782 49.70 -10.56 17.85
C GLY A 782 48.36 -10.26 18.55
N ARG A 783 47.29 -9.99 17.77
CA ARG A 783 45.94 -9.71 18.28
C ARG A 783 45.33 -10.92 19.01
N HIS A 784 45.71 -12.14 18.64
CA HIS A 784 45.32 -13.37 19.33
C HIS A 784 45.73 -13.36 20.82
N SER A 785 47.03 -13.17 21.09
CA SER A 785 47.62 -13.28 22.43
C SER A 785 47.24 -12.16 23.41
N ARG A 786 46.49 -11.14 22.97
CA ARG A 786 46.00 -10.04 23.83
C ARG A 786 44.59 -10.29 24.40
N HIS A 787 43.82 -11.22 23.83
CA HIS A 787 42.42 -11.46 24.21
C HIS A 787 42.15 -12.86 24.75
N VAL A 788 43.04 -13.83 24.52
CA VAL A 788 43.04 -15.10 25.26
C VAL A 788 43.61 -14.85 26.65
N SER A 789 42.76 -14.50 27.61
CA SER A 789 43.13 -14.57 29.03
C SER A 789 43.57 -16.01 29.37
N ALA A 790 44.69 -16.14 30.10
CA ALA A 790 45.32 -17.44 30.31
C ALA A 790 44.33 -18.46 30.91
N PRO A 791 44.13 -19.63 30.28
CA PRO A 791 43.24 -20.66 30.82
C PRO A 791 43.81 -21.23 32.12
N PRO A 792 42.96 -21.64 33.09
CA PRO A 792 43.41 -22.45 34.22
C PRO A 792 44.06 -23.74 33.70
N ALA A 793 45.08 -24.24 34.40
CA ALA A 793 46.05 -25.21 33.89
C ALA A 793 45.54 -26.67 33.81
N THR A 794 44.35 -26.88 33.26
CA THR A 794 43.66 -28.18 33.17
C THR A 794 43.04 -28.40 31.77
N ALA A 795 43.42 -29.51 31.13
CA ALA A 795 42.75 -30.11 29.97
C ALA A 795 42.74 -29.37 28.60
N GLY A 796 43.91 -28.90 28.14
CA GLY A 796 44.50 -29.37 26.85
C GLY A 796 43.81 -29.17 25.49
N THR A 797 42.57 -28.67 25.39
CA THR A 797 41.90 -28.46 24.08
C THR A 797 42.48 -27.24 23.35
N ARG A 798 43.31 -27.48 22.33
CA ARG A 798 43.69 -26.46 21.34
C ARG A 798 42.48 -26.11 20.47
N THR A 799 42.34 -24.84 20.13
CA THR A 799 41.38 -24.42 19.10
C THR A 799 41.88 -24.91 17.74
N VAL A 800 41.02 -25.63 17.01
CA VAL A 800 41.33 -26.20 15.69
C VAL A 800 40.46 -25.52 14.64
N LEU A 801 41.07 -25.12 13.53
CA LEU A 801 40.43 -24.47 12.39
C LEU A 801 40.69 -25.30 11.13
N LEU A 802 39.65 -25.87 10.51
CA LEU A 802 39.75 -26.72 9.31
C LEU A 802 40.80 -27.85 9.44
N GLY A 803 40.83 -28.52 10.60
CA GLY A 803 41.78 -29.61 10.89
C GLY A 803 43.24 -29.17 11.05
N SER A 804 43.48 -27.91 11.40
CA SER A 804 44.80 -27.34 11.75
C SER A 804 44.74 -26.64 13.10
N ASP A 805 45.77 -26.79 13.94
CA ASP A 805 45.89 -26.00 15.18
C ASP A 805 45.92 -24.49 14.86
N LEU A 806 45.24 -23.67 15.66
CA LEU A 806 45.18 -22.21 15.54
C LEU A 806 46.48 -21.52 16.03
N ASP A 807 47.63 -22.06 15.63
CA ASP A 807 48.96 -21.45 15.80
C ASP A 807 49.65 -21.24 14.45
N GLU A 808 50.73 -20.47 14.43
CA GLU A 808 51.45 -20.12 13.20
C GLU A 808 51.91 -21.35 12.40
N ARG A 809 52.29 -22.44 13.08
CA ARG A 809 52.80 -23.67 12.47
C ARG A 809 51.66 -24.54 11.94
N GLY A 810 50.56 -24.65 12.70
CA GLY A 810 49.35 -25.37 12.30
C GLY A 810 48.72 -24.76 11.05
N LEU A 811 48.46 -23.44 11.07
CA LEU A 811 47.86 -22.71 9.96
C LEU A 811 48.74 -22.74 8.70
N ARG A 812 50.07 -22.64 8.85
CA ARG A 812 51.04 -22.82 7.75
C ARG A 812 50.99 -24.22 7.13
N PHE A 813 50.88 -25.29 7.94
CA PHE A 813 50.67 -26.64 7.41
C PHE A 813 49.31 -26.80 6.72
N GLY A 814 48.26 -26.14 7.22
CA GLY A 814 46.96 -26.08 6.56
C GLY A 814 47.05 -25.47 5.17
N LEU A 815 47.69 -24.30 5.04
CA LEU A 815 47.91 -23.65 3.74
C LEU A 815 48.77 -24.49 2.79
N GLU A 816 49.88 -25.10 3.26
CA GLU A 816 50.66 -26.04 2.43
C GLU A 816 49.79 -27.21 1.94
N ARG A 817 48.91 -27.75 2.79
CA ARG A 817 47.98 -28.85 2.43
C ARG A 817 46.98 -28.42 1.36
N SER A 818 46.25 -27.31 1.56
CA SER A 818 45.24 -26.85 0.61
C SER A 818 45.83 -26.43 -0.73
N TYR A 819 46.95 -25.71 -0.77
CA TYR A 819 47.63 -25.40 -2.03
C TYR A 819 48.15 -26.66 -2.76
N ARG A 820 48.59 -27.70 -2.02
CA ARG A 820 48.93 -29.01 -2.62
C ARG A 820 47.69 -29.80 -3.07
N THR A 821 46.48 -29.56 -2.54
CA THR A 821 45.25 -30.10 -3.13
C THR A 821 44.88 -29.35 -4.39
N LEU A 822 44.88 -28.01 -4.37
CA LEU A 822 44.62 -27.18 -5.55
C LEU A 822 45.55 -27.55 -6.71
N ALA A 823 46.86 -27.69 -6.48
CA ALA A 823 47.82 -28.10 -7.50
C ALA A 823 47.53 -29.48 -8.14
N ARG A 824 46.90 -30.41 -7.39
CA ARG A 824 46.47 -31.73 -7.90
C ARG A 824 45.18 -31.65 -8.71
N LEU A 825 44.33 -30.66 -8.45
CA LEU A 825 43.07 -30.43 -9.16
C LEU A 825 43.23 -29.48 -10.37
N ALA A 826 44.27 -28.65 -10.38
CA ALA A 826 44.62 -27.71 -11.45
C ALA A 826 44.78 -28.45 -12.79
N GLN A 827 44.14 -27.93 -13.83
CA GLN A 827 44.18 -28.53 -15.18
C GLN A 827 45.34 -27.98 -16.02
N GLY A 828 45.75 -26.73 -15.77
CA GLY A 828 46.90 -26.10 -16.43
C GLY A 828 48.25 -26.50 -15.82
N GLY A 829 49.27 -26.68 -16.65
CA GLY A 829 50.64 -26.92 -16.19
C GLY A 829 51.22 -25.74 -15.41
N GLU A 830 50.98 -24.51 -15.90
CA GLU A 830 51.46 -23.28 -15.26
C GLU A 830 50.72 -23.00 -13.93
N GLU A 831 49.38 -23.13 -13.92
CA GLU A 831 48.56 -23.05 -12.68
C GLU A 831 49.07 -24.02 -11.61
N ARG A 832 49.36 -25.28 -12.00
CA ARG A 832 49.93 -26.29 -11.09
C ARG A 832 51.30 -25.89 -10.55
N ILE A 833 52.19 -25.35 -11.38
CA ILE A 833 53.51 -24.88 -10.95
C ILE A 833 53.36 -23.73 -9.95
N GLU A 834 52.53 -22.73 -10.26
CA GLU A 834 52.30 -21.59 -9.37
C GLU A 834 51.74 -22.03 -8.02
N LEU A 835 50.74 -22.91 -8.00
CA LEU A 835 50.15 -23.44 -6.77
C LEU A 835 51.14 -24.27 -5.93
N VAL A 836 52.09 -24.98 -6.57
CA VAL A 836 53.20 -25.63 -5.86
C VAL A 836 54.18 -24.62 -5.29
N GLU A 837 54.49 -23.52 -6.00
CA GLU A 837 55.25 -22.41 -5.43
C GLU A 837 54.53 -21.75 -4.25
N ARG A 838 53.21 -21.53 -4.34
CA ARG A 838 52.38 -21.01 -3.23
C ARG A 838 52.48 -21.93 -2.02
N ALA A 839 52.28 -23.24 -2.19
CA ALA A 839 52.43 -24.24 -1.12
C ALA A 839 53.83 -24.22 -0.47
N ASN A 840 54.88 -24.07 -1.27
CA ASN A 840 56.26 -24.04 -0.78
C ASN A 840 56.59 -22.76 0.02
N ARG A 841 55.91 -21.63 -0.23
CA ARG A 841 56.06 -20.39 0.58
C ARG A 841 55.50 -20.54 1.99
N PHE A 842 54.42 -21.31 2.16
CA PHE A 842 53.78 -21.50 3.46
C PHE A 842 54.39 -22.62 4.31
N ARG A 843 55.14 -23.57 3.72
CA ARG A 843 55.83 -24.66 4.44
C ARG A 843 56.53 -24.19 5.72
N PRO A 844 56.21 -24.74 6.90
CA PRO A 844 56.93 -24.43 8.14
C PRO A 844 58.42 -24.80 8.08
N ARG A 845 59.28 -23.96 8.67
CA ARG A 845 60.70 -24.28 8.84
C ARG A 845 60.90 -25.34 9.93
N THR A 846 61.01 -26.60 9.52
CA THR A 846 61.65 -27.63 10.35
C THR A 846 63.14 -27.33 10.45
N TRP A 847 63.64 -27.10 11.66
CA TRP A 847 65.08 -27.20 11.92
C TRP A 847 65.49 -28.67 11.75
N VAL A 848 66.65 -28.88 11.14
CA VAL A 848 67.33 -30.17 10.92
C VAL A 848 68.74 -30.03 11.48
#